data_AF-A0A9E5YRT1-F1
#
_entry.id   AF-A0A9E5YRT1-F1
#
_cell.length_a   1.000
_cell.length_b   1.000
_cell.length_c   1.000
_cell.angle_alpha   90.00
_cell.angle_beta   90.00
_cell.angle_gamma   90.00
#
_symmetry.space_group_name_H-M   'P 1'
#
loop_
_entity.id
_entity.type
_entity.pdbx_description
1 polymer ?
#
loop_
_entity_poly.entity_id
_entity_poly.type
_entity_poly.pdbx_seq_one_letter_code
_entity_poly.pdbx_strand_id
1 'polypeptide(L)'
;MLNIEIKNEKKIKIFNLKGRFDGYGASLFDEKTETIKDDLKFWILNFTNVVFLSSAGIRSLIKTEKCLRKISASLYLAGLNSDLKKVLKLTGLLHMFKIYDTLQEALDLINRTTSINETFAQIEERKYIIKWLEPQDSFLDFWEISDSSVCEFNADKLIPTNLKELEFAFGIGGIGHSRIQGFETLGEFISTPFFAGVMPADEHNLSDFIISENPSETPFFVFSGIGLSGKPEIIIESDSEIELNKIIFDYFQIIKKENADSLIMGFIILAESENVTGSFFKTKEDILTEKYHIEDSNEKKGILLIGTAIEKSILKLAVNKNFLHQIQKFPLDENFYFHGHCVILNKLIQTEISLEPLTTIRQNIKLENLEKVFHLNPDTKLKNAKTWISIPKNIRSSDEKRLKIQSDSELKNDWEIIIRKIYSEAGEVILSELQGGFTSKTFQVTSFDKDGRRLLPTVLKIGSIKDTENEVNAYHNYVIKFILNNSTTIMGTTFHGDFGGLRYNFVGINGPDSKLTWLTDYYKKLPAEKLIPIFDRIFTDVLKPWYGQPKWELIYPFKEHSPFEMFPSIFESLETNLGISADEKTIFCEELNTELPNPYHFLKYEYPKQKEFSKLWYKSITHGDLNMQNILLDEVENIYIIDFSETKVRNIISDFARLEPIFKIEMTKLETETDLKNLLEFEAGLADANSIKDIPKFIYRGNDPMVKKAYKMICKVREYANIVTLFDDDIVPYLIAILEWTYPIVCYGSVGQIEKKYALYSAALICKKIMEVT
;
A
#
# COMPACT_ATOMS: atom_id res chain seq x y z
N MET A 1 23.09 14.28 -31.20
CA MET A 1 24.01 15.41 -30.98
C MET A 1 23.53 16.19 -29.77
N LEU A 2 24.43 16.65 -28.90
CA LEU A 2 24.09 17.46 -27.72
C LEU A 2 24.03 18.94 -28.12
N ASN A 3 22.90 19.59 -27.88
CA ASN A 3 22.77 21.03 -27.98
C ASN A 3 22.85 21.64 -26.57
N ILE A 4 23.60 22.74 -26.44
CA ILE A 4 23.90 23.40 -25.17
C ILE A 4 23.60 24.89 -25.32
N GLU A 5 22.52 25.34 -24.68
CA GLU A 5 22.17 26.75 -24.55
C GLU A 5 22.51 27.23 -23.14
N ILE A 6 23.29 28.31 -23.02
CA ILE A 6 23.71 28.85 -21.73
C ILE A 6 22.93 30.14 -21.47
N LYS A 7 22.31 30.22 -20.29
CA LYS A 7 21.65 31.43 -19.78
C LYS A 7 22.25 31.82 -18.45
N ASN A 8 22.39 33.11 -18.21
CA ASN A 8 22.76 33.63 -16.90
C ASN A 8 21.51 34.22 -16.26
N GLU A 9 21.22 33.82 -15.03
CA GLU A 9 20.12 34.36 -14.24
C GLU A 9 20.65 34.78 -12.87
N LYS A 10 20.71 36.09 -12.62
CA LYS A 10 21.33 36.68 -11.41
C LYS A 10 22.76 36.15 -11.19
N LYS A 11 22.99 35.37 -10.12
CA LYS A 11 24.27 34.76 -9.73
C LYS A 11 24.41 33.30 -10.20
N ILE A 12 23.51 32.84 -11.07
CA ILE A 12 23.37 31.44 -11.49
C ILE A 12 23.63 31.31 -12.98
N LYS A 13 24.41 30.30 -13.37
CA LYS A 13 24.62 29.91 -14.76
C LYS A 13 23.84 28.65 -15.07
N ILE A 14 22.98 28.70 -16.08
CA ILE A 14 22.08 27.61 -16.46
C ILE A 14 22.49 27.06 -17.82
N PHE A 15 22.75 25.76 -17.90
CA PHE A 15 23.05 25.03 -19.13
C PHE A 15 21.83 24.19 -19.50
N ASN A 16 21.08 24.60 -20.51
CA ASN A 16 19.99 23.81 -21.06
C ASN A 16 20.56 22.79 -22.04
N LEU A 17 20.53 21.53 -21.65
CA LEU A 17 21.05 20.41 -22.43
C LEU A 17 19.91 19.73 -23.18
N LYS A 18 20.07 19.52 -24.48
CA LYS A 18 19.09 18.81 -25.33
C LYS A 18 19.76 17.78 -26.21
N GLY A 19 19.24 16.55 -26.22
CA GLY A 19 19.72 15.47 -27.08
C GLY A 19 20.56 14.42 -26.33
N ARG A 20 21.65 13.97 -26.94
CA ARG A 20 22.46 12.83 -26.46
C ARG A 20 23.79 13.31 -25.89
N PHE A 21 24.06 13.02 -24.62
CA PHE A 21 25.33 13.28 -23.94
C PHE A 21 26.27 12.08 -24.10
N ASP A 22 26.61 11.78 -25.35
CA ASP A 22 27.53 10.71 -25.76
C ASP A 22 28.98 11.21 -25.87
N GLY A 23 29.90 10.42 -26.46
CA GLY A 23 31.30 10.81 -26.58
C GLY A 23 31.52 12.14 -27.31
N TYR A 24 30.76 12.39 -28.38
CA TYR A 24 30.85 13.65 -29.12
C TYR A 24 30.18 14.80 -28.37
N GLY A 25 29.00 14.54 -27.77
CA GLY A 25 28.34 15.52 -26.90
C GLY A 25 29.20 15.94 -25.69
N ALA A 26 29.98 15.00 -25.14
CA ALA A 26 30.90 15.24 -24.04
C ALA A 26 32.06 16.17 -24.43
N SER A 27 32.66 15.96 -25.60
CA SER A 27 33.70 16.86 -26.11
C SER A 27 33.17 18.29 -26.33
N LEU A 28 31.96 18.44 -26.90
CA LEU A 28 31.33 19.76 -27.07
C LEU A 28 31.03 20.43 -25.72
N PHE A 29 30.61 19.65 -24.73
CA PHE A 29 30.36 20.16 -23.40
C PHE A 29 31.64 20.61 -22.70
N ASP A 30 32.71 19.81 -22.76
CA ASP A 30 34.01 20.16 -22.18
C ASP A 30 34.60 21.42 -22.83
N GLU A 31 34.53 21.55 -24.16
CA GLU A 31 34.98 22.75 -24.87
C GLU A 31 34.20 23.99 -24.40
N LYS A 32 32.87 23.90 -24.29
CA LYS A 32 32.07 25.02 -23.80
C LYS A 32 32.38 25.38 -22.35
N THR A 33 32.52 24.40 -21.46
CA THR A 33 32.75 24.70 -20.04
C THR A 33 34.15 25.25 -19.77
N GLU A 34 35.18 24.80 -20.50
CA GLU A 34 36.55 25.32 -20.39
C GLU A 34 36.71 26.78 -20.83
N THR A 35 35.85 27.26 -21.75
CA THR A 35 35.88 28.66 -22.20
C THR A 35 35.25 29.66 -21.23
N ILE A 36 34.56 29.19 -20.18
CA ILE A 36 33.83 30.05 -19.25
C ILE A 36 34.79 30.55 -18.16
N LYS A 37 34.96 31.87 -18.10
CA LYS A 37 35.78 32.58 -17.10
C LYS A 37 34.94 33.64 -16.39
N ASP A 38 33.97 33.22 -15.59
CA ASP A 38 33.19 34.12 -14.74
C ASP A 38 33.17 33.68 -13.28
N ASP A 39 32.81 34.62 -12.41
CA ASP A 39 32.78 34.45 -10.96
C ASP A 39 31.44 33.86 -10.46
N LEU A 40 30.62 33.30 -11.35
CA LEU A 40 29.33 32.73 -10.97
C LEU A 40 29.53 31.41 -10.21
N LYS A 41 29.25 31.45 -8.91
CA LYS A 41 29.46 30.30 -8.01
C LYS A 41 28.41 29.19 -8.11
N PHE A 42 27.34 29.38 -8.88
CA PHE A 42 26.24 28.41 -8.98
C PHE A 42 25.97 28.03 -10.43
N TRP A 43 26.12 26.74 -10.75
CA TRP A 43 25.89 26.21 -12.10
C TRP A 43 24.76 25.17 -12.06
N ILE A 44 23.76 25.30 -12.93
CA ILE A 44 22.70 24.31 -13.11
C ILE A 44 22.82 23.67 -14.49
N LEU A 45 22.89 22.35 -14.57
CA LEU A 45 22.73 21.60 -15.81
C LEU A 45 21.29 21.07 -15.88
N ASN A 46 20.52 21.56 -16.83
CA ASN A 46 19.14 21.13 -17.07
C ASN A 46 19.11 19.94 -18.05
N PHE A 47 18.78 18.77 -17.52
CA PHE A 47 18.71 17.48 -18.21
C PHE A 47 17.32 17.12 -18.74
N THR A 48 16.30 17.97 -18.57
CA THR A 48 14.91 17.65 -18.97
C THR A 48 14.78 17.16 -20.42
N ASN A 49 15.63 17.65 -21.32
CA ASN A 49 15.61 17.27 -22.74
C ASN A 49 16.79 16.36 -23.14
N VAL A 50 17.49 15.75 -22.19
CA VAL A 50 18.56 14.79 -22.43
C VAL A 50 17.97 13.38 -22.42
N VAL A 51 18.24 12.63 -23.48
CA VAL A 51 17.67 11.29 -23.69
C VAL A 51 18.69 10.17 -23.51
N PHE A 52 19.98 10.51 -23.37
CA PHE A 52 21.05 9.51 -23.28
C PHE A 52 22.31 10.09 -22.63
N LEU A 53 22.97 9.28 -21.80
CA LEU A 53 24.23 9.60 -21.12
C LEU A 53 25.20 8.42 -21.24
N SER A 54 26.39 8.65 -21.81
CA SER A 54 27.45 7.63 -21.93
C SER A 54 28.52 7.78 -20.83
N SER A 55 29.43 6.80 -20.74
CA SER A 55 30.60 6.88 -19.85
C SER A 55 31.49 8.11 -20.11
N ALA A 56 31.54 8.61 -21.34
CA ALA A 56 32.24 9.86 -21.66
C ALA A 56 31.54 11.08 -21.07
N GLY A 57 30.21 11.16 -21.20
CA GLY A 57 29.43 12.25 -20.61
C GLY A 57 29.54 12.29 -19.09
N ILE A 58 29.52 11.13 -18.44
CA ILE A 58 29.75 11.00 -16.99
C ILE A 58 31.13 11.56 -16.60
N ARG A 59 32.19 11.24 -17.36
CA ARG A 59 33.53 11.78 -17.09
C ARG A 59 33.57 13.31 -17.19
N SER A 60 32.92 13.90 -18.18
CA SER A 60 32.81 15.36 -18.33
C SER A 60 32.05 16.01 -17.17
N LEU A 61 30.99 15.37 -16.66
CA LEU A 61 30.29 15.82 -15.45
C LEU A 61 31.20 15.80 -14.21
N ILE A 62 31.93 14.70 -13.99
CA ILE A 62 32.88 14.58 -12.86
C ILE A 62 33.98 15.64 -12.98
N LYS A 63 34.52 15.84 -14.18
CA LYS A 63 35.56 16.84 -14.44
C LYS A 63 35.06 18.24 -14.08
N THR A 64 33.85 18.60 -14.51
CA THR A 64 33.23 19.90 -14.25
C THR A 64 32.97 20.10 -12.76
N GLU A 65 32.36 19.10 -12.09
CA GLU A 65 32.12 19.15 -10.64
C GLU A 65 33.42 19.34 -9.84
N LYS A 66 34.49 18.62 -10.19
CA LYS A 66 35.80 18.79 -9.55
C LYS A 66 36.40 20.17 -9.79
N CYS A 67 36.27 20.73 -11.00
CA CYS A 67 36.77 22.07 -11.31
C CYS A 67 36.01 23.14 -10.52
N LEU A 68 34.68 23.07 -10.48
CA LEU A 68 33.84 24.02 -9.73
C LEU A 68 34.11 23.94 -8.23
N ARG A 69 34.27 22.73 -7.68
CA ARG A 69 34.58 22.55 -6.25
C ARG A 69 35.90 23.20 -5.83
N LYS A 70 36.92 23.23 -6.70
CA LYS A 70 38.22 23.89 -6.41
C LYS A 70 38.12 25.40 -6.23
N ILE A 71 37.11 26.03 -6.83
CA ILE A 71 36.87 27.47 -6.74
C ILE A 71 35.68 27.81 -5.84
N SER A 72 35.27 26.87 -4.98
CA SER A 72 34.09 27.00 -4.09
C SER A 72 32.80 27.35 -4.85
N ALA A 73 32.66 26.83 -6.07
CA ALA A 73 31.42 26.86 -6.85
C ALA A 73 30.70 25.51 -6.77
N SER A 74 29.37 25.51 -6.92
CA SER A 74 28.51 24.33 -6.82
C SER A 74 27.84 24.01 -8.16
N LEU A 75 27.83 22.72 -8.54
CA LEU A 75 27.06 22.19 -9.66
C LEU A 75 25.75 21.55 -9.16
N TYR A 76 24.68 21.82 -9.90
CA TYR A 76 23.34 21.28 -9.68
C TYR A 76 22.88 20.60 -10.96
N LEU A 77 22.30 19.41 -10.86
CA LEU A 77 21.66 18.72 -11.99
C LEU A 77 20.14 18.76 -11.78
N ALA A 78 19.40 19.17 -12.80
CA ALA A 78 17.95 19.28 -12.73
C ALA A 78 17.29 18.47 -13.86
N GLY A 79 16.14 17.83 -13.61
CA GLY A 79 15.34 17.22 -14.68
C GLY A 79 15.91 15.92 -15.25
N LEU A 80 16.62 15.12 -14.44
CA LEU A 80 17.06 13.78 -14.86
C LEU A 80 15.87 12.83 -14.94
N ASN A 81 15.66 12.20 -16.11
CA ASN A 81 14.67 11.14 -16.25
C ASN A 81 15.09 9.84 -15.50
N SER A 82 14.16 8.89 -15.38
CA SER A 82 14.37 7.62 -14.65
C SER A 82 15.57 6.82 -15.16
N ASP A 83 15.80 6.79 -16.48
CA ASP A 83 16.89 6.03 -17.09
C ASP A 83 18.24 6.65 -16.76
N LEU A 84 18.36 7.97 -16.86
CA LEU A 84 19.58 8.70 -16.52
C LEU A 84 19.90 8.60 -15.03
N LYS A 85 18.89 8.70 -14.17
CA LYS A 85 19.04 8.45 -12.71
C LYS A 85 19.54 7.03 -12.45
N LYS A 86 18.99 6.03 -13.15
CA LYS A 86 19.42 4.62 -13.03
C LYS A 86 20.87 4.43 -13.47
N VAL A 87 21.31 5.08 -14.55
CA VAL A 87 22.71 5.05 -15.00
C VAL A 87 23.65 5.63 -13.93
N LEU A 88 23.30 6.77 -13.32
CA LEU A 88 24.09 7.37 -12.24
C LEU A 88 24.06 6.55 -10.95
N LYS A 89 22.94 5.88 -10.64
CA LYS A 89 22.81 4.96 -9.50
C LYS A 89 23.69 3.72 -9.68
N LEU A 90 23.60 3.06 -10.84
CA LEU A 90 24.39 1.86 -11.17
C LEU A 90 25.90 2.12 -11.21
N THR A 91 26.30 3.34 -11.56
CA THR A 91 27.72 3.74 -11.55
C THR A 91 28.20 4.16 -10.16
N GLY A 92 27.30 4.21 -9.16
CA GLY A 92 27.62 4.67 -7.81
C GLY A 92 27.94 6.16 -7.75
N LEU A 93 27.56 6.95 -8.75
CA LEU A 93 27.93 8.38 -8.85
C LEU A 93 26.77 9.31 -8.49
N LEU A 94 25.56 8.78 -8.29
CA LEU A 94 24.36 9.57 -8.00
C LEU A 94 24.57 10.50 -6.79
N HIS A 95 25.22 10.00 -5.73
CA HIS A 95 25.46 10.75 -4.50
C HIS A 95 26.54 11.83 -4.61
N MET A 96 27.28 11.90 -5.73
CA MET A 96 28.30 12.92 -5.95
C MET A 96 27.73 14.26 -6.41
N PHE A 97 26.50 14.26 -6.94
CA PHE A 97 25.87 15.43 -7.54
C PHE A 97 24.67 15.91 -6.73
N LYS A 98 24.44 17.23 -6.69
CA LYS A 98 23.22 17.82 -6.16
C LYS A 98 22.13 17.72 -7.23
N ILE A 99 21.18 16.79 -7.07
CA ILE A 99 20.17 16.45 -8.08
C ILE A 99 18.78 16.90 -7.64
N TYR A 100 18.02 17.50 -8.56
CA TYR A 100 16.65 17.98 -8.37
C TYR A 100 15.75 17.49 -9.50
N ASP A 101 14.45 17.37 -9.22
CA ASP A 101 13.50 16.84 -10.19
C ASP A 101 13.18 17.88 -11.27
N THR A 102 13.21 19.17 -10.92
CA THR A 102 12.94 20.26 -11.86
C THR A 102 13.97 21.36 -11.81
N LEU A 103 14.06 22.14 -12.90
CA LEU A 103 14.88 23.36 -12.94
C LEU A 103 14.40 24.37 -11.89
N GLN A 104 13.09 24.50 -11.70
CA GLN A 104 12.50 25.44 -10.76
C GLN A 104 12.92 25.12 -9.32
N GLU A 105 12.86 23.85 -8.93
CA GLU A 105 13.28 23.39 -7.59
C GLU A 105 14.75 23.72 -7.29
N ALA A 106 15.63 23.52 -8.27
CA ALA A 106 17.04 23.89 -8.15
C ALA A 106 17.23 25.42 -8.02
N LEU A 107 16.50 26.21 -8.82
CA LEU A 107 16.53 27.67 -8.76
C LEU A 107 16.03 28.20 -7.42
N ASP A 108 14.92 27.67 -6.90
CA ASP A 108 14.33 28.09 -5.64
C ASP A 108 15.30 27.85 -4.48
N LEU A 109 15.97 26.68 -4.45
CA LEU A 109 16.98 26.39 -3.43
C LEU A 109 18.18 27.34 -3.51
N ILE A 110 18.70 27.61 -4.71
CA ILE A 110 19.87 28.49 -4.87
C ILE A 110 19.50 29.94 -4.53
N ASN A 111 18.34 30.42 -5.00
CA ASN A 111 17.84 31.75 -4.69
C ASN A 111 17.66 31.94 -3.19
N ARG A 112 17.07 30.96 -2.49
CA ARG A 112 17.01 30.92 -1.02
C ARG A 112 18.40 31.00 -0.43
N THR A 113 19.33 30.12 -0.82
CA THR A 113 20.73 30.12 -0.36
C THR A 113 21.40 31.49 -0.50
N THR A 114 21.16 32.20 -1.60
CA THR A 114 21.76 33.52 -1.85
C THR A 114 21.08 34.68 -1.14
N SER A 115 19.91 34.46 -0.54
CA SER A 115 19.08 35.48 0.12
C SER A 115 19.05 35.33 1.65
N ILE A 116 19.85 34.42 2.21
CA ILE A 116 19.91 34.18 3.65
C ILE A 116 20.55 35.36 4.35
N ASN A 117 19.85 35.85 5.36
CA ASN A 117 20.41 36.81 6.30
C ASN A 117 21.31 36.08 7.29
N GLU A 118 22.62 36.19 7.08
CA GLU A 118 23.62 35.78 8.05
C GLU A 118 23.84 36.89 9.08
N THR A 119 23.71 36.53 10.35
CA THR A 119 23.95 37.41 11.50
C THR A 119 24.93 36.75 12.45
N PHE A 120 25.59 37.56 13.28
CA PHE A 120 26.54 37.09 14.26
C PHE A 120 26.05 37.47 15.65
N ALA A 121 26.05 36.51 16.56
CA ALA A 121 25.79 36.76 17.97
C ALA A 121 27.01 36.37 18.80
N GLN A 122 27.22 37.13 19.87
CA GLN A 122 28.17 36.79 20.91
C GLN A 122 27.43 36.79 22.25
N ILE A 123 27.53 35.68 22.97
CA ILE A 123 26.99 35.52 24.32
C ILE A 123 28.17 35.09 25.19
N GLU A 124 28.51 35.92 26.18
CA GLU A 124 29.75 35.80 26.94
C GLU A 124 30.98 35.75 26.00
N GLU A 125 31.78 34.69 26.05
CA GLU A 125 32.94 34.46 25.17
C GLU A 125 32.60 33.63 23.92
N ARG A 126 31.36 33.17 23.80
CA ARG A 126 30.91 32.22 22.77
C ARG A 126 30.38 32.95 21.55
N LYS A 127 30.75 32.46 20.37
CA LYS A 127 30.37 33.04 19.08
C LYS A 127 29.43 32.12 18.32
N TYR A 128 28.44 32.74 17.68
CA TYR A 128 27.41 32.07 16.90
C TYR A 128 27.28 32.72 15.54
N ILE A 129 27.28 31.88 14.50
CA ILE A 129 26.91 32.26 13.14
C ILE A 129 25.47 31.80 12.95
N ILE A 130 24.56 32.74 12.66
CA ILE A 130 23.13 32.49 12.60
C ILE A 130 22.64 32.80 11.19
N LYS A 131 22.01 31.81 10.57
CA LYS A 131 21.37 31.90 9.26
C LYS A 131 19.87 31.83 9.45
N TRP A 132 19.18 32.93 9.15
CA TRP A 132 17.72 33.00 9.22
C TRP A 132 17.10 32.57 7.89
N LEU A 133 16.20 31.60 7.97
CA LEU A 133 15.48 31.06 6.82
C LEU A 133 14.07 31.65 6.75
N GLU A 134 13.42 31.54 5.59
CA GLU A 134 12.03 31.97 5.45
C GLU A 134 11.13 31.15 6.40
N PRO A 135 10.24 31.79 7.18
CA PRO A 135 9.33 31.08 8.06
C PRO A 135 8.47 30.09 7.28
N GLN A 136 8.40 28.84 7.75
CA GLN A 136 7.49 27.82 7.26
C GLN A 136 6.73 27.21 8.43
N ASP A 137 5.70 26.42 8.13
CA ASP A 137 4.99 25.71 9.19
C ASP A 137 5.85 24.54 9.67
N SER A 138 6.26 24.61 10.93
CA SER A 138 6.87 23.51 11.68
C SER A 138 5.96 23.07 12.83
N PHE A 139 6.01 21.79 13.14
CA PHE A 139 5.15 21.14 14.13
C PHE A 139 5.96 20.26 15.06
N LEU A 140 5.51 20.20 16.31
CA LEU A 140 5.90 19.15 17.24
C LEU A 140 4.79 18.09 17.24
N ASP A 141 5.09 16.91 16.74
CA ASP A 141 4.15 15.78 16.73
C ASP A 141 4.38 14.93 17.98
N PHE A 142 3.34 14.60 18.71
CA PHE A 142 3.45 13.60 19.80
C PHE A 142 2.84 12.28 19.37
N TRP A 143 3.53 11.19 19.71
CA TRP A 143 3.14 9.82 19.45
C TRP A 143 2.75 9.19 20.77
N GLU A 144 1.46 8.89 20.95
CA GLU A 144 0.94 8.15 22.11
C GLU A 144 -0.49 7.68 21.82
N ILE A 145 -0.89 6.53 22.37
CA ILE A 145 -2.28 6.08 22.27
C ILE A 145 -3.14 6.88 23.25
N SER A 146 -4.22 7.50 22.76
CA SER A 146 -5.09 8.39 23.55
C SER A 146 -5.94 7.68 24.61
N ASP A 147 -6.03 6.35 24.59
CA ASP A 147 -6.97 5.57 25.40
C ASP A 147 -6.29 4.91 26.62
N SER A 148 -6.51 5.53 27.78
CA SER A 148 -5.98 5.13 29.10
C SER A 148 -6.74 3.97 29.75
N SER A 149 -7.66 3.32 29.05
CA SER A 149 -8.60 2.34 29.62
C SER A 149 -8.09 0.89 29.69
N VAL A 150 -6.91 0.58 29.15
CA VAL A 150 -6.36 -0.79 29.12
C VAL A 150 -5.03 -0.85 29.87
N CYS A 151 -5.00 -1.64 30.95
CA CYS A 151 -3.93 -1.71 31.95
C CYS A 151 -2.71 -2.60 31.58
N GLU A 152 -2.62 -3.14 30.36
CA GLU A 152 -1.56 -4.10 30.00
C GLU A 152 -0.52 -3.52 29.04
N PHE A 153 0.77 -3.70 29.38
CA PHE A 153 1.92 -3.33 28.56
C PHE A 153 2.29 -4.47 27.61
N ASN A 154 1.83 -4.38 26.37
CA ASN A 154 2.00 -5.42 25.36
C ASN A 154 2.13 -4.83 23.94
N ALA A 155 2.30 -5.70 22.94
CA ALA A 155 2.48 -5.32 21.53
C ALA A 155 1.32 -4.51 20.94
N ASP A 156 0.09 -4.65 21.46
CA ASP A 156 -1.08 -3.92 20.97
C ASP A 156 -1.03 -2.43 21.33
N LYS A 157 -0.15 -2.05 22.27
CA LYS A 157 0.09 -0.65 22.66
C LYS A 157 1.07 0.10 21.78
N LEU A 158 1.60 -0.52 20.72
CA LEU A 158 2.51 0.14 19.80
C LEU A 158 1.78 0.75 18.61
N ILE A 159 2.02 2.03 18.32
CA ILE A 159 1.53 2.70 17.12
C ILE A 159 2.35 2.22 15.91
N PRO A 160 1.74 1.52 14.94
CA PRO A 160 2.45 1.11 13.72
C PRO A 160 2.65 2.31 12.80
N THR A 161 3.88 2.52 12.36
CA THR A 161 4.28 3.62 11.48
C THR A 161 5.38 3.17 10.52
N ASN A 162 5.96 4.11 9.78
CA ASN A 162 7.13 3.90 8.94
C ASN A 162 8.08 5.11 9.05
N LEU A 163 9.32 4.95 8.58
CA LEU A 163 10.34 6.02 8.70
C LEU A 163 9.96 7.31 7.94
N LYS A 164 9.13 7.22 6.89
CA LYS A 164 8.64 8.40 6.18
C LYS A 164 7.64 9.21 7.00
N GLU A 165 6.75 8.54 7.75
CA GLU A 165 5.79 9.19 8.65
C GLU A 165 6.48 9.71 9.91
N LEU A 166 7.44 8.96 10.43
CA LEU A 166 8.14 9.28 11.67
C LEU A 166 9.10 10.48 11.51
N GLU A 167 9.78 10.59 10.36
CA GLU A 167 10.74 11.65 10.05
C GLU A 167 11.83 11.80 11.12
N PHE A 168 12.03 13.01 11.66
CA PHE A 168 12.94 13.28 12.77
C PHE A 168 12.20 13.08 14.07
N ALA A 169 12.35 11.93 14.73
CA ALA A 169 11.67 11.66 15.99
C ALA A 169 12.52 10.87 16.96
N PHE A 170 12.15 10.95 18.24
CA PHE A 170 12.79 10.23 19.34
C PHE A 170 11.76 9.85 20.41
N GLY A 171 12.09 8.88 21.25
CA GLY A 171 11.21 8.38 22.31
C GLY A 171 11.40 6.89 22.54
N ILE A 172 10.31 6.17 22.84
CA ILE A 172 10.30 4.73 23.09
C ILE A 172 9.63 4.00 21.91
N GLY A 173 10.33 3.06 21.30
CA GLY A 173 9.92 2.41 20.07
C GLY A 173 10.82 1.23 19.69
N GLY A 174 10.46 0.52 18.63
CA GLY A 174 11.13 -0.70 18.22
C GLY A 174 11.08 -0.95 16.72
N ILE A 175 12.06 -1.73 16.25
CA ILE A 175 12.20 -2.17 14.86
C ILE A 175 11.60 -3.58 14.73
N GLY A 176 10.80 -3.80 13.69
CA GLY A 176 10.26 -5.12 13.41
C GLY A 176 9.36 -5.11 12.18
N HIS A 177 8.90 -6.29 11.75
CA HIS A 177 7.90 -6.42 10.68
C HIS A 177 6.47 -6.58 11.19
N SER A 178 6.30 -6.80 12.50
CA SER A 178 5.01 -6.89 13.19
C SER A 178 5.10 -6.21 14.55
N ARG A 179 3.94 -5.91 15.16
CA ARG A 179 3.88 -5.32 16.51
C ARG A 179 4.60 -6.17 17.56
N ILE A 180 4.52 -7.50 17.42
CA ILE A 180 5.20 -8.44 18.32
C ILE A 180 6.72 -8.25 18.23
N GLN A 181 7.27 -8.25 17.02
CA GLN A 181 8.70 -8.02 16.81
C GLN A 181 9.13 -6.62 17.25
N GLY A 182 8.31 -5.59 16.97
CA GLY A 182 8.55 -4.24 17.45
C GLY A 182 8.52 -4.14 18.98
N PHE A 183 7.71 -4.96 19.64
CA PHE A 183 7.68 -5.05 21.10
C PHE A 183 8.89 -5.80 21.66
N GLU A 184 9.39 -6.82 20.98
CA GLU A 184 10.61 -7.54 21.37
C GLU A 184 11.81 -6.59 21.42
N THR A 185 11.95 -5.71 20.43
CA THR A 185 13.07 -4.74 20.30
C THR A 185 12.81 -3.38 20.96
N LEU A 186 11.73 -3.25 21.74
CA LEU A 186 11.30 -1.97 22.32
C LEU A 186 12.36 -1.34 23.22
N GLY A 187 12.65 -0.05 23.01
CA GLY A 187 13.52 0.74 23.87
C GLY A 187 13.73 2.18 23.39
N GLU A 188 14.80 2.84 23.81
CA GLU A 188 15.06 4.25 23.44
C GLU A 188 15.40 4.35 21.97
N PHE A 189 14.69 5.17 21.20
CA PHE A 189 14.93 5.33 19.77
C PHE A 189 15.23 6.75 19.34
N ILE A 190 15.92 6.86 18.21
CA ILE A 190 16.11 8.09 17.44
C ILE A 190 15.92 7.74 15.96
N SER A 191 15.28 8.64 15.21
CA SER A 191 14.96 8.42 13.81
C SER A 191 15.17 9.67 12.96
N THR A 192 15.42 9.43 11.69
CA THR A 192 15.40 10.40 10.59
C THR A 192 14.58 9.77 9.45
N PRO A 193 14.21 10.54 8.42
CA PRO A 193 13.52 10.02 7.24
C PRO A 193 14.18 8.85 6.50
N PHE A 194 15.40 8.41 6.83
CA PHE A 194 16.05 7.26 6.17
C PHE A 194 16.81 6.33 7.13
N PHE A 195 16.75 6.62 8.44
CA PHE A 195 17.53 5.91 9.44
C PHE A 195 16.74 5.86 10.75
N ALA A 196 16.79 4.74 11.45
CA ALA A 196 16.45 4.69 12.87
C ALA A 196 17.46 3.86 13.64
N GLY A 197 17.70 4.25 14.88
CA GLY A 197 18.44 3.47 15.87
C GLY A 197 17.57 3.24 17.10
N VAL A 198 17.68 2.07 17.71
CA VAL A 198 17.00 1.70 18.94
C VAL A 198 18.04 1.15 19.93
N MET A 199 17.92 1.50 21.20
CA MET A 199 18.57 0.83 22.32
C MET A 199 17.52 -0.06 22.99
N PRO A 200 17.42 -1.35 22.63
CA PRO A 200 16.41 -2.24 23.19
C PRO A 200 16.58 -2.41 24.70
N ALA A 201 15.46 -2.51 25.40
CA ALA A 201 15.44 -2.81 26.82
C ALA A 201 15.45 -4.33 27.07
N ASP A 202 16.55 -4.98 26.67
CA ASP A 202 16.73 -6.43 26.60
C ASP A 202 17.94 -6.97 27.39
N GLU A 203 18.51 -6.16 28.28
CA GLU A 203 19.70 -6.43 29.09
C GLU A 203 21.05 -6.51 28.35
N HIS A 204 21.06 -6.53 27.01
CA HIS A 204 22.29 -6.67 26.23
C HIS A 204 23.05 -5.36 26.04
N ASN A 205 22.37 -4.21 26.17
CA ASN A 205 22.96 -2.87 26.07
C ASN A 205 23.70 -2.63 24.72
N LEU A 206 23.10 -3.14 23.65
CA LEU A 206 23.56 -2.99 22.27
C LEU A 206 22.48 -2.29 21.46
N SER A 207 22.87 -1.32 20.64
CA SER A 207 21.92 -0.63 19.76
C SER A 207 21.72 -1.37 18.45
N ASP A 208 20.46 -1.42 18.02
CA ASP A 208 20.04 -1.87 16.71
C ASP A 208 19.84 -0.69 15.77
N PHE A 209 20.18 -0.87 14.50
CA PHE A 209 20.11 0.20 13.50
C PHE A 209 19.47 -0.28 12.21
N ILE A 210 18.68 0.59 11.58
CA ILE A 210 18.13 0.39 10.24
C ILE A 210 18.43 1.61 9.38
N ILE A 211 18.97 1.39 8.18
CA ILE A 211 19.13 2.41 7.14
C ILE A 211 18.29 1.97 5.94
N SER A 212 17.43 2.86 5.44
CA SER A 212 16.47 2.54 4.38
C SER A 212 16.62 3.41 3.15
N GLU A 213 16.57 2.77 1.97
CA GLU A 213 16.38 3.45 0.68
C GLU A 213 14.90 3.75 0.40
N ASN A 214 13.97 3.01 1.02
CA ASN A 214 12.51 3.12 0.85
C ASN A 214 11.81 3.39 2.20
N PRO A 215 11.86 4.62 2.74
CA PRO A 215 11.37 4.92 4.08
C PRO A 215 9.87 4.67 4.29
N SER A 216 9.05 4.76 3.24
CA SER A 216 7.61 4.45 3.29
C SER A 216 7.32 2.96 3.46
N GLU A 217 8.27 2.09 3.11
CA GLU A 217 8.13 0.63 3.20
C GLU A 217 8.83 0.06 4.43
N THR A 218 9.48 0.91 5.23
CA THR A 218 10.26 0.48 6.39
C THR A 218 9.43 0.62 7.65
N PRO A 219 8.81 -0.48 8.15
CA PRO A 219 7.96 -0.43 9.32
C PRO A 219 8.74 -0.03 10.58
N PHE A 220 8.06 0.68 11.47
CA PHE A 220 8.55 1.04 12.79
C PHE A 220 7.37 1.07 13.77
N PHE A 221 7.63 0.83 15.05
CA PHE A 221 6.58 0.75 16.07
C PHE A 221 6.91 1.69 17.22
N VAL A 222 6.00 2.62 17.52
CA VAL A 222 6.23 3.67 18.53
C VAL A 222 5.32 3.42 19.73
N PHE A 223 5.88 3.35 20.93
CA PHE A 223 5.11 3.32 22.17
C PHE A 223 4.80 4.75 22.64
N SER A 224 5.82 5.59 22.71
CA SER A 224 5.71 7.01 23.01
C SER A 224 6.83 7.78 22.31
N GLY A 225 6.61 9.04 21.93
CA GLY A 225 7.68 9.83 21.35
C GLY A 225 7.28 11.19 20.82
N ILE A 226 8.29 11.96 20.44
CA ILE A 226 8.17 13.32 19.92
C ILE A 226 8.84 13.37 18.54
N GLY A 227 8.12 13.92 17.56
CA GLY A 227 8.59 14.16 16.20
C GLY A 227 8.68 15.65 15.86
N LEU A 228 9.66 15.99 15.03
CA LEU A 228 9.84 17.30 14.42
C LEU A 228 9.44 17.20 12.94
N SER A 229 8.34 17.85 12.59
CA SER A 229 7.85 17.93 11.20
C SER A 229 7.98 19.35 10.66
N GLY A 230 8.22 19.46 9.36
CA GLY A 230 8.40 20.74 8.67
C GLY A 230 9.86 21.06 8.42
N LYS A 231 10.14 22.33 8.07
CA LYS A 231 11.50 22.80 7.79
C LYS A 231 12.03 23.66 8.94
N PRO A 232 13.34 23.61 9.22
CA PRO A 232 13.93 24.52 10.19
C PRO A 232 13.83 25.96 9.71
N GLU A 233 13.59 26.90 10.63
CA GLU A 233 13.59 28.34 10.35
C GLU A 233 14.96 28.99 10.64
N ILE A 234 15.83 28.32 11.42
CA ILE A 234 17.13 28.87 11.82
C ILE A 234 18.20 27.80 11.73
N ILE A 235 19.38 28.22 11.27
CA ILE A 235 20.60 27.41 11.34
C ILE A 235 21.64 28.16 12.16
N ILE A 236 22.22 27.49 13.16
CA ILE A 236 23.23 28.06 14.04
C ILE A 236 24.49 27.19 14.01
N GLU A 237 25.63 27.83 13.80
CA GLU A 237 26.95 27.22 13.89
C GLU A 237 27.73 27.82 15.06
N SER A 238 28.36 26.96 15.87
CA SER A 238 29.23 27.37 16.97
C SER A 238 30.46 26.46 17.06
N ASP A 239 31.64 27.06 17.14
CA ASP A 239 32.92 26.36 17.36
C ASP A 239 33.27 26.21 18.86
N SER A 240 32.48 26.84 19.72
CA SER A 240 32.71 26.90 21.16
C SER A 240 32.42 25.55 21.81
N GLU A 241 33.17 25.25 22.88
CA GLU A 241 32.91 24.09 23.73
C GLU A 241 31.93 24.48 24.84
N ILE A 242 30.77 23.83 24.90
CA ILE A 242 29.65 24.24 25.75
C ILE A 242 28.77 23.04 26.13
N GLU A 243 28.23 23.05 27.35
CA GLU A 243 27.23 22.08 27.81
C GLU A 243 25.88 22.29 27.09
N LEU A 244 25.17 21.19 26.81
CA LEU A 244 23.93 21.22 26.06
C LEU A 244 22.84 22.09 26.71
N ASN A 245 22.74 22.11 28.04
CA ASN A 245 21.84 23.03 28.76
C ASN A 245 22.10 24.51 28.41
N LYS A 246 23.37 24.93 28.45
CA LYS A 246 23.80 26.31 28.18
C LYS A 246 23.60 26.68 26.72
N ILE A 247 23.90 25.78 25.79
CA ILE A 247 23.71 26.08 24.35
C ILE A 247 22.23 26.26 24.02
N ILE A 248 21.34 25.48 24.65
CA ILE A 248 19.89 25.62 24.53
C ILE A 248 19.43 27.00 25.06
N PHE A 249 19.95 27.44 26.21
CA PHE A 249 19.63 28.77 26.74
C PHE A 249 20.11 29.90 25.82
N ASP A 250 21.33 29.78 25.29
CA ASP A 250 21.88 30.73 24.34
C ASP A 250 21.00 30.80 23.06
N TYR A 251 20.51 29.66 22.58
CA TYR A 251 19.57 29.60 21.46
C TYR A 251 18.24 30.29 21.78
N PHE A 252 17.64 30.06 22.96
CA PHE A 252 16.44 30.79 23.36
C PHE A 252 16.68 32.30 23.42
N GLN A 253 17.82 32.74 23.94
CA GLN A 253 18.17 34.16 23.98
C GLN A 253 18.32 34.76 22.57
N ILE A 254 18.92 34.02 21.64
CA ILE A 254 19.05 34.42 20.24
C ILE A 254 17.67 34.55 19.59
N ILE A 255 16.81 33.54 19.75
CA ILE A 255 15.49 33.50 19.13
C ILE A 255 14.58 34.60 19.69
N LYS A 256 14.55 34.80 21.02
CA LYS A 256 13.69 35.80 21.68
C LYS A 256 14.01 37.25 21.29
N LYS A 257 15.22 37.53 20.79
CA LYS A 257 15.57 38.88 20.29
C LYS A 257 14.78 39.26 19.04
N GLU A 258 14.51 38.30 18.17
CA GLU A 258 13.80 38.51 16.89
C GLU A 258 12.33 38.07 16.97
N ASN A 259 12.00 37.13 17.87
CA ASN A 259 10.66 36.58 18.03
C ASN A 259 10.31 36.42 19.52
N ALA A 260 9.76 37.49 20.11
CA ALA A 260 9.49 37.58 21.55
C ALA A 260 8.50 36.52 22.08
N ASP A 261 7.66 35.96 21.19
CA ASP A 261 6.62 34.98 21.54
C ASP A 261 7.07 33.52 21.34
N SER A 262 8.33 33.28 20.98
CA SER A 262 8.86 31.94 20.75
C SER A 262 9.14 31.22 22.06
N LEU A 263 8.34 30.18 22.33
CA LEU A 263 8.39 29.47 23.61
C LEU A 263 8.72 27.96 23.46
N ILE A 264 8.60 27.40 22.25
CA ILE A 264 8.93 26.00 21.92
C ILE A 264 10.06 25.99 20.91
N MET A 265 11.04 25.10 21.09
CA MET A 265 12.16 24.93 20.17
C MET A 265 12.38 23.45 19.89
N GLY A 266 12.25 23.04 18.63
CA GLY A 266 12.74 21.75 18.15
C GLY A 266 14.12 21.92 17.54
N PHE A 267 15.02 20.95 17.71
CA PHE A 267 16.35 21.06 17.11
C PHE A 267 16.95 19.72 16.71
N ILE A 268 17.82 19.81 15.72
CA ILE A 268 18.70 18.74 15.28
C ILE A 268 20.13 19.26 15.41
N ILE A 269 20.97 18.58 16.18
CA ILE A 269 22.36 18.98 16.41
C ILE A 269 23.31 17.90 15.92
N LEU A 270 24.28 18.30 15.09
CA LEU A 270 25.44 17.51 14.78
C LEU A 270 26.66 18.17 15.42
N ALA A 271 27.35 17.45 16.31
CA ALA A 271 28.46 18.01 17.09
C ALA A 271 29.55 16.97 17.39
N GLU A 272 30.69 17.43 17.87
CA GLU A 272 31.71 16.60 18.53
C GLU A 272 31.50 16.63 20.05
N SER A 273 31.79 15.54 20.73
CA SER A 273 31.78 15.46 22.18
C SER A 273 32.94 14.56 22.66
N GLU A 274 33.57 14.93 23.79
CA GLU A 274 34.65 14.13 24.41
C GLU A 274 34.12 13.17 25.48
N ASN A 275 32.96 13.49 26.07
CA ASN A 275 32.26 12.64 27.01
C ASN A 275 30.75 12.78 26.76
N VAL A 276 30.13 11.66 26.40
CA VAL A 276 28.69 11.56 26.23
C VAL A 276 28.11 10.79 27.40
N THR A 277 27.35 11.48 28.24
CA THR A 277 26.58 10.85 29.31
C THR A 277 25.14 10.67 28.83
N GLY A 278 24.73 9.41 28.70
CA GLY A 278 23.39 9.04 28.26
C GLY A 278 22.67 8.19 29.27
N SER A 279 21.35 8.07 29.11
CA SER A 279 20.51 7.13 29.84
C SER A 279 19.78 6.19 28.90
N PHE A 280 19.44 5.01 29.41
CA PHE A 280 18.66 3.99 28.71
C PHE A 280 17.88 3.10 29.68
N PHE A 281 16.95 2.30 29.16
CA PHE A 281 16.25 1.27 29.91
C PHE A 281 16.93 -0.08 29.74
N LYS A 282 17.21 -0.79 30.83
CA LYS A 282 17.84 -2.11 30.75
C LYS A 282 16.82 -3.21 30.48
N THR A 283 15.61 -3.08 31.01
CA THR A 283 14.52 -4.04 30.87
C THR A 283 13.21 -3.36 30.48
N LYS A 284 12.27 -4.13 29.92
CA LYS A 284 10.90 -3.67 29.65
C LYS A 284 10.16 -3.18 30.91
N GLU A 285 10.47 -3.74 32.07
CA GLU A 285 9.95 -3.26 33.36
C GLU A 285 10.54 -1.88 33.74
N ASP A 286 11.79 -1.62 33.37
CA ASP A 286 12.38 -0.29 33.57
C ASP A 286 11.65 0.78 32.74
N ILE A 287 11.14 0.44 31.54
CA ILE A 287 10.29 1.35 30.75
C ILE A 287 9.01 1.70 31.51
N LEU A 288 8.35 0.69 32.11
CA LEU A 288 7.10 0.88 32.86
C LEU A 288 7.28 1.66 34.16
N THR A 289 8.38 1.40 34.85
CA THR A 289 8.71 2.04 36.13
C THR A 289 9.53 3.32 35.97
N GLU A 290 9.82 3.71 34.72
CA GLU A 290 10.63 4.87 34.35
C GLU A 290 12.01 4.88 35.02
N LYS A 291 12.63 3.70 35.10
CA LYS A 291 13.93 3.50 35.74
C LYS A 291 15.08 3.60 34.74
N TYR A 292 15.70 4.77 34.69
CA TYR A 292 16.84 5.03 33.83
C TYR A 292 18.16 4.48 34.39
N HIS A 293 18.98 3.91 33.52
CA HIS A 293 20.37 3.54 33.79
C HIS A 293 21.28 4.50 33.04
N ILE A 294 22.31 5.00 33.71
CA ILE A 294 23.25 5.99 33.15
C ILE A 294 24.49 5.27 32.64
N GLU A 295 25.00 5.71 31.50
CA GLU A 295 26.27 5.28 30.94
C GLU A 295 27.07 6.47 30.42
N ASP A 296 28.37 6.44 30.69
CA ASP A 296 29.34 7.41 30.18
C ASP A 296 30.17 6.79 29.06
N SER A 297 30.27 7.50 27.93
CA SER A 297 31.18 7.16 26.84
C SER A 297 32.33 8.17 26.78
N ASN A 298 33.53 7.72 27.13
CA ASN A 298 34.72 8.55 27.34
C ASN A 298 35.70 8.46 26.16
N GLU A 299 35.27 8.94 24.98
CA GLU A 299 36.14 9.11 23.82
C GLU A 299 35.64 10.27 22.96
N LYS A 300 36.53 10.85 22.14
CA LYS A 300 36.11 11.87 21.17
C LYS A 300 35.24 11.24 20.09
N LYS A 301 33.94 11.55 20.11
CA LYS A 301 32.93 11.01 19.20
C LYS A 301 32.19 12.13 18.47
N GLY A 302 31.57 11.78 17.36
CA GLY A 302 30.51 12.58 16.78
C GLY A 302 29.18 12.24 17.45
N ILE A 303 28.26 13.18 17.51
CA ILE A 303 26.88 12.92 17.95
C ILE A 303 25.90 13.52 16.96
N LEU A 304 24.80 12.80 16.71
CA LEU A 304 23.59 13.35 16.14
C LEU A 304 22.51 13.34 17.24
N LEU A 305 22.03 14.51 17.61
CA LEU A 305 20.98 14.72 18.60
C LEU A 305 19.74 15.26 17.92
N ILE A 306 18.58 14.72 18.28
CA ILE A 306 17.27 15.27 17.95
C ILE A 306 16.54 15.49 19.27
N GLY A 307 16.02 16.71 19.46
CA GLY A 307 15.41 17.08 20.74
C GLY A 307 14.45 18.25 20.63
N THR A 308 13.80 18.52 21.76
CA THR A 308 12.94 19.68 21.96
C THR A 308 13.24 20.31 23.32
N ALA A 309 13.12 21.63 23.39
CA ALA A 309 13.17 22.39 24.63
C ALA A 309 11.98 23.35 24.69
N ILE A 310 11.37 23.47 25.87
CA ILE A 310 10.08 24.13 26.04
C ILE A 310 10.08 24.97 27.31
N GLU A 311 9.65 26.21 27.21
CA GLU A 311 9.44 27.06 28.38
C GLU A 311 8.20 26.62 29.18
N LYS A 312 8.34 26.46 30.50
CA LYS A 312 7.24 25.98 31.38
C LYS A 312 6.00 26.88 31.34
N SER A 313 6.16 28.15 30.98
CA SER A 313 5.06 29.11 30.88
C SER A 313 3.99 28.70 29.86
N ILE A 314 4.38 28.03 28.76
CA ILE A 314 3.44 27.54 27.72
C ILE A 314 2.57 26.41 28.21
N LEU A 315 3.06 25.58 29.14
CA LEU A 315 2.34 24.37 29.54
C LEU A 315 0.99 24.68 30.21
N LYS A 316 0.79 25.92 30.66
CA LYS A 316 -0.53 26.42 31.11
C LYS A 316 -1.53 26.66 29.96
N LEU A 317 -1.04 26.78 28.73
CA LEU A 317 -1.80 27.02 27.50
C LEU A 317 -1.92 25.74 26.64
N ALA A 318 -1.12 24.71 26.90
CA ALA A 318 -1.15 23.45 26.18
C ALA A 318 -2.40 22.62 26.57
N VAL A 319 -3.27 22.33 25.59
CA VAL A 319 -4.55 21.63 25.80
C VAL A 319 -4.37 20.11 25.95
N ASN A 320 -3.25 19.54 25.49
CA ASN A 320 -3.05 18.09 25.45
C ASN A 320 -2.26 17.53 26.66
N LYS A 321 -2.94 16.73 27.49
CA LYS A 321 -2.38 16.13 28.72
C LYS A 321 -1.30 15.07 28.47
N ASN A 322 -1.36 14.34 27.37
CA ASN A 322 -0.43 13.25 27.06
C ASN A 322 0.95 13.83 26.70
N PHE A 323 0.97 14.83 25.83
CA PHE A 323 2.18 15.57 25.51
C PHE A 323 2.83 16.19 26.76
N LEU A 324 2.02 16.81 27.63
CA LEU A 324 2.47 17.36 28.92
C LEU A 324 3.16 16.29 29.78
N HIS A 325 2.55 15.11 29.88
CA HIS A 325 3.09 14.00 30.64
C HIS A 325 4.45 13.53 30.11
N GLN A 326 4.65 13.49 28.79
CA GLN A 326 5.94 13.10 28.19
C GLN A 326 7.06 14.11 28.53
N ILE A 327 6.81 15.40 28.33
CA ILE A 327 7.87 16.42 28.46
C ILE A 327 8.21 16.77 29.91
N GLN A 328 7.23 16.69 30.83
CA GLN A 328 7.42 17.08 32.23
C GLN A 328 8.40 16.17 33.00
N LYS A 329 8.69 14.98 32.46
CA LYS A 329 9.64 14.02 33.02
C LYS A 329 11.08 14.52 32.99
N PHE A 330 11.38 15.51 32.15
CA PHE A 330 12.74 15.93 31.86
C PHE A 330 12.92 17.45 32.09
N PRO A 331 12.94 17.90 33.36
CA PRO A 331 13.22 19.31 33.68
C PRO A 331 14.66 19.68 33.31
N LEU A 332 14.83 20.80 32.61
CA LEU A 332 16.16 21.36 32.30
C LEU A 332 16.64 22.28 33.43
N ASP A 333 15.76 23.19 33.88
CA ASP A 333 15.97 24.09 35.01
C ASP A 333 14.61 24.48 35.63
N GLU A 334 14.54 25.61 36.34
CA GLU A 334 13.30 26.14 36.90
C GLU A 334 12.28 26.57 35.82
N ASN A 335 12.73 26.99 34.64
CA ASN A 335 11.95 27.66 33.60
C ASN A 335 11.76 26.85 32.32
N PHE A 336 12.50 25.76 32.11
CA PHE A 336 12.50 24.98 30.88
C PHE A 336 12.42 23.46 31.14
N TYR A 337 11.83 22.76 30.18
CA TYR A 337 11.95 21.30 30.00
C TYR A 337 12.81 21.00 28.77
N PHE A 338 13.48 19.86 28.76
CA PHE A 338 14.30 19.38 27.64
C PHE A 338 14.11 17.87 27.49
N HIS A 339 13.83 17.40 26.28
CA HIS A 339 13.84 15.97 25.96
C HIS A 339 14.52 15.78 24.61
N GLY A 340 15.48 14.86 24.53
CA GLY A 340 16.18 14.58 23.29
C GLY A 340 17.02 13.32 23.35
N HIS A 341 17.08 12.60 22.24
CA HIS A 341 17.89 11.39 22.12
C HIS A 341 19.02 11.63 21.14
N CYS A 342 20.11 10.90 21.32
CA CYS A 342 21.25 10.96 20.42
C CYS A 342 21.64 9.58 19.87
N VAL A 343 22.35 9.60 18.76
CA VAL A 343 23.17 8.49 18.31
C VAL A 343 24.64 8.92 18.29
N ILE A 344 25.49 8.10 18.90
CA ILE A 344 26.94 8.26 18.91
C ILE A 344 27.51 7.75 17.58
N LEU A 345 28.41 8.55 17.03
CA LEU A 345 29.13 8.30 15.80
C LEU A 345 30.61 8.12 16.09
N ASN A 346 31.20 7.02 15.61
CA ASN A 346 32.64 6.76 15.71
C ASN A 346 33.48 7.85 15.05
N LYS A 347 32.95 8.52 14.03
CA LYS A 347 33.62 9.58 13.30
C LYS A 347 32.62 10.60 12.78
N LEU A 348 32.93 11.88 13.02
CA LEU A 348 32.24 13.00 12.39
C LEU A 348 32.97 13.43 11.12
N ILE A 349 32.26 13.53 10.01
CA ILE A 349 32.78 14.11 8.77
C ILE A 349 32.46 15.61 8.82
N GLN A 350 33.51 16.42 8.96
CA GLN A 350 33.36 17.86 8.91
C GLN A 350 33.06 18.32 7.47
N THR A 351 31.79 18.65 7.21
CA THR A 351 31.34 19.25 5.94
C THR A 351 30.67 20.61 6.18
N GLU A 352 30.59 21.46 5.16
CA GLU A 352 29.79 22.68 5.25
C GLU A 352 28.33 22.34 5.61
N ILE A 353 27.74 23.14 6.50
CA ILE A 353 26.34 22.96 6.89
C ILE A 353 25.43 23.25 5.70
N SER A 354 24.53 22.32 5.37
CA SER A 354 23.50 22.52 4.36
C SER A 354 22.28 23.19 4.96
N LEU A 355 21.48 23.86 4.13
CA LEU A 355 20.18 24.38 4.55
C LEU A 355 19.21 23.28 4.94
N GLU A 356 19.27 22.17 4.21
CA GLU A 356 18.43 20.99 4.43
C GLU A 356 19.20 19.99 5.32
N PRO A 357 18.73 19.71 6.57
CA PRO A 357 19.45 18.90 7.55
C PRO A 357 19.87 17.53 7.01
N LEU A 358 18.96 16.89 6.27
CA LEU A 358 19.17 15.58 5.65
C LEU A 358 20.43 15.50 4.77
N THR A 359 20.80 16.60 4.11
CA THR A 359 21.97 16.61 3.22
C THR A 359 23.26 16.40 4.01
N THR A 360 23.39 17.07 5.16
CA THR A 360 24.56 16.95 6.04
C THR A 360 24.51 15.66 6.85
N ILE A 361 23.34 15.25 7.33
CA ILE A 361 23.16 14.03 8.13
C ILE A 361 23.46 12.77 7.31
N ARG A 362 22.98 12.67 6.06
CA ARG A 362 23.25 11.51 5.17
C ARG A 362 24.74 11.25 4.93
N GLN A 363 25.58 12.28 5.04
CA GLN A 363 27.02 12.11 4.87
C GLN A 363 27.66 11.42 6.08
N ASN A 364 27.08 11.61 7.27
CA ASN A 364 27.61 11.14 8.55
C ASN A 364 27.02 9.78 8.98
N ILE A 365 25.76 9.51 8.63
CA ILE A 365 25.07 8.26 8.98
C ILE A 365 25.43 7.14 8.00
N LYS A 366 26.31 6.25 8.45
CA LYS A 366 26.67 4.98 7.79
C LYS A 366 26.72 3.89 8.83
N LEU A 367 26.33 2.66 8.49
CA LEU A 367 26.29 1.53 9.42
C LEU A 367 27.60 1.33 10.17
N GLU A 368 28.76 1.45 9.50
CA GLU A 368 30.07 1.32 10.15
C GLU A 368 30.41 2.45 11.14
N ASN A 369 29.72 3.58 11.07
CA ASN A 369 29.96 4.74 11.92
C ASN A 369 29.03 4.80 13.13
N LEU A 370 27.95 4.03 13.17
CA LEU A 370 26.95 4.06 14.23
C LEU A 370 27.45 3.21 15.41
N GLU A 371 27.40 3.79 16.61
CA GLU A 371 27.89 3.10 17.82
C GLU A 371 26.75 2.80 18.78
N LYS A 372 26.04 3.84 19.25
CA LYS A 372 25.08 3.67 20.36
C LYS A 372 23.99 4.73 20.38
N VAL A 373 22.80 4.37 20.81
CA VAL A 373 21.65 5.27 21.01
C VAL A 373 21.43 5.51 22.49
N PHE A 374 21.15 6.76 22.86
CA PHE A 374 20.85 7.16 24.24
C PHE A 374 19.75 8.21 24.30
N HIS A 375 19.02 8.23 25.42
CA HIS A 375 18.41 9.46 25.91
C HIS A 375 19.53 10.35 26.48
N LEU A 376 19.66 11.59 26.00
CA LEU A 376 20.86 12.40 26.28
C LEU A 376 20.71 13.20 27.58
N ASN A 377 21.76 13.24 28.41
CA ASN A 377 21.79 14.11 29.58
C ASN A 377 22.14 15.56 29.16
N PRO A 378 21.40 16.59 29.62
CA PRO A 378 21.66 18.00 29.30
C PRO A 378 23.04 18.53 29.72
N ASP A 379 23.78 17.85 30.58
CA ASP A 379 25.14 18.26 30.98
C ASP A 379 26.24 17.81 29.98
N THR A 380 25.85 17.14 28.89
CA THR A 380 26.80 16.70 27.85
C THR A 380 27.48 17.90 27.19
N LYS A 381 28.82 17.87 27.12
CA LYS A 381 29.61 18.90 26.45
C LYS A 381 29.68 18.68 24.95
N LEU A 382 29.42 19.74 24.20
CA LEU A 382 29.40 19.80 22.75
C LEU A 382 30.48 20.75 22.24
N LYS A 383 31.02 20.44 21.07
CA LYS A 383 31.99 21.26 20.35
C LYS A 383 31.68 21.21 18.85
N ASN A 384 31.98 22.30 18.14
CA ASN A 384 31.73 22.41 16.69
C ASN A 384 30.27 22.09 16.32
N ALA A 385 29.32 22.61 17.11
CA ALA A 385 27.90 22.36 16.97
C ALA A 385 27.34 22.99 15.69
N LYS A 386 26.62 22.16 14.93
CA LYS A 386 25.84 22.51 13.75
C LYS A 386 24.39 22.20 14.04
N THR A 387 23.58 23.24 14.20
CA THR A 387 22.21 23.11 14.67
C THR A 387 21.22 23.62 13.64
N TRP A 388 20.21 22.80 13.34
CA TRP A 388 18.99 23.23 12.67
C TRP A 388 17.89 23.36 13.72
N ILE A 389 17.27 24.53 13.79
CA ILE A 389 16.24 24.85 14.77
C ILE A 389 14.91 25.03 14.05
N SER A 390 13.90 24.35 14.56
CA SER A 390 12.50 24.56 14.26
C SER A 390 11.83 25.35 15.39
N ILE A 391 10.91 26.26 15.09
CA ILE A 391 10.10 27.03 16.05
C ILE A 391 8.62 26.66 15.85
N PRO A 392 8.17 25.51 16.38
CA PRO A 392 6.82 25.04 16.16
C PRO A 392 5.80 25.98 16.79
N LYS A 393 4.83 26.43 16.01
CA LYS A 393 3.70 27.22 16.51
C LYS A 393 2.61 26.35 17.14
N ASN A 394 2.53 25.09 16.71
CA ASN A 394 1.50 24.14 17.11
C ASN A 394 2.11 22.80 17.53
N ILE A 395 1.54 22.20 18.57
CA ILE A 395 1.75 20.82 18.97
C ILE A 395 0.51 20.03 18.55
N ARG A 396 0.68 18.88 17.90
CA ARG A 396 -0.43 18.06 17.41
C ARG A 396 -0.21 16.57 17.62
N SER A 397 -1.29 15.78 17.59
CA SER A 397 -1.19 14.32 17.61
C SER A 397 -0.58 13.81 16.31
N SER A 398 0.21 12.72 16.37
CA SER A 398 0.68 12.03 15.17
C SER A 398 -0.47 11.58 14.26
N ASP A 399 -1.66 11.31 14.81
CA ASP A 399 -2.85 10.99 14.01
C ASP A 399 -3.32 12.13 13.11
N GLU A 400 -3.05 13.38 13.48
CA GLU A 400 -3.37 14.54 12.64
C GLU A 400 -2.44 14.68 11.43
N LYS A 401 -1.22 14.11 11.52
CA LYS A 401 -0.23 14.05 10.42
C LYS A 401 -0.51 12.90 9.45
N ARG A 402 -1.15 11.83 9.94
CA ARG A 402 -1.31 10.56 9.23
C ARG A 402 -2.59 10.55 8.40
N LEU A 403 -2.69 9.56 7.51
CA LEU A 403 -3.92 9.27 6.77
C LEU A 403 -5.07 9.04 7.77
N LYS A 404 -6.13 9.83 7.68
CA LYS A 404 -7.36 9.58 8.44
C LYS A 404 -8.13 8.44 7.79
N ILE A 405 -8.46 7.42 8.55
CA ILE A 405 -9.22 6.26 8.07
C ILE A 405 -10.56 6.24 8.79
N GLN A 406 -11.65 6.30 8.02
CA GLN A 406 -13.01 6.10 8.51
C GLN A 406 -13.58 4.85 7.84
N SER A 407 -14.25 3.99 8.60
CA SER A 407 -14.84 2.75 8.09
C SER A 407 -16.19 2.52 8.75
N ASP A 408 -17.16 1.99 8.00
CA ASP A 408 -18.46 1.55 8.51
C ASP A 408 -18.39 0.19 9.22
N SER A 409 -17.33 -0.58 9.00
CA SER A 409 -17.03 -1.83 9.72
C SER A 409 -15.70 -1.78 10.47
N GLU A 410 -15.58 -2.65 11.48
CA GLU A 410 -14.36 -2.80 12.28
C GLU A 410 -13.20 -3.32 11.41
N LEU A 411 -12.08 -2.60 11.44
CA LEU A 411 -10.89 -2.93 10.67
C LEU A 411 -9.87 -3.68 11.54
N LYS A 412 -9.26 -4.72 10.98
CA LYS A 412 -8.12 -5.39 11.59
C LYS A 412 -6.89 -4.47 11.55
N ASN A 413 -6.02 -4.56 12.56
CA ASN A 413 -4.78 -3.78 12.64
C ASN A 413 -3.92 -3.89 11.36
N ASP A 414 -3.76 -5.09 10.79
CA ASP A 414 -2.97 -5.29 9.58
C ASP A 414 -3.59 -4.60 8.35
N TRP A 415 -4.93 -4.50 8.32
CA TRP A 415 -5.64 -3.85 7.23
C TRP A 415 -5.47 -2.35 7.26
N GLU A 416 -5.43 -1.73 8.43
CA GLU A 416 -5.10 -0.30 8.53
C GLU A 416 -3.72 0.01 7.94
N ILE A 417 -2.73 -0.85 8.20
CA ILE A 417 -1.38 -0.67 7.65
C ILE A 417 -1.40 -0.80 6.13
N ILE A 418 -2.12 -1.78 5.59
CA ILE A 418 -2.35 -1.94 4.14
C ILE A 418 -3.00 -0.68 3.56
N ILE A 419 -4.05 -0.15 4.20
CA ILE A 419 -4.77 1.06 3.77
C ILE A 419 -3.82 2.26 3.74
N ARG A 420 -3.04 2.49 4.81
CA ARG A 420 -2.07 3.59 4.89
C ARG A 420 -1.00 3.52 3.81
N LYS A 421 -0.53 2.31 3.50
CA LYS A 421 0.46 2.10 2.42
C LYS A 421 -0.13 2.37 1.04
N ILE A 422 -1.32 1.82 0.75
CA ILE A 422 -1.91 1.86 -0.60
C ILE A 422 -2.58 3.21 -0.94
N TYR A 423 -2.87 4.03 0.07
CA TYR A 423 -3.39 5.40 -0.04
C TYR A 423 -2.42 6.44 0.57
N SER A 424 -1.11 6.21 0.45
CA SER A 424 -0.09 7.08 1.07
C SER A 424 -0.10 8.55 0.59
N GLU A 425 -0.78 8.83 -0.53
CA GLU A 425 -0.99 10.16 -1.08
C GLU A 425 -2.23 10.88 -0.54
N ALA A 426 -3.18 10.15 0.07
CA ALA A 426 -4.40 10.71 0.62
C ALA A 426 -4.17 11.32 2.02
N GLY A 427 -4.93 12.36 2.35
CA GLY A 427 -5.07 12.88 3.70
C GLY A 427 -6.18 12.16 4.48
N GLU A 428 -7.20 11.69 3.77
CA GLU A 428 -8.35 10.98 4.35
C GLU A 428 -8.90 9.91 3.38
N VAL A 429 -9.32 8.78 3.95
CA VAL A 429 -10.06 7.72 3.25
C VAL A 429 -11.29 7.33 4.07
N ILE A 430 -12.41 7.18 3.37
CA ILE A 430 -13.68 6.70 3.90
C ILE A 430 -13.98 5.39 3.18
N LEU A 431 -14.02 4.30 3.94
CA LEU A 431 -14.35 2.96 3.48
C LEU A 431 -15.82 2.65 3.74
N SER A 432 -16.46 2.10 2.73
CA SER A 432 -17.80 1.52 2.83
C SER A 432 -17.75 0.08 2.33
N GLU A 433 -18.11 -0.87 3.19
CA GLU A 433 -18.05 -2.29 2.88
C GLU A 433 -19.02 -2.64 1.74
N LEU A 434 -18.52 -3.28 0.70
CA LEU A 434 -19.36 -3.85 -0.36
C LEU A 434 -19.60 -5.32 -0.03
N GLN A 435 -20.87 -5.76 -0.06
CA GLN A 435 -21.21 -7.17 0.13
C GLN A 435 -20.64 -8.01 -1.02
N GLY A 436 -19.69 -8.91 -0.74
CA GLY A 436 -19.16 -9.89 -1.70
C GLY A 436 -17.80 -10.45 -1.30
N GLY A 437 -17.64 -11.78 -1.40
CA GLY A 437 -16.39 -12.52 -1.19
C GLY A 437 -16.39 -13.42 0.06
N PHE A 438 -16.03 -14.70 -0.11
CA PHE A 438 -15.87 -15.66 1.00
C PHE A 438 -14.46 -15.58 1.65
N THR A 439 -13.46 -15.16 0.87
CA THR A 439 -12.02 -15.21 1.24
C THR A 439 -11.37 -13.83 1.37
N SER A 440 -12.01 -12.78 0.87
CA SER A 440 -11.51 -11.40 0.88
C SER A 440 -12.65 -10.42 1.13
N LYS A 441 -12.31 -9.24 1.65
CA LYS A 441 -13.25 -8.14 1.83
C LYS A 441 -13.02 -7.05 0.80
N THR A 442 -14.11 -6.49 0.30
CA THR A 442 -14.09 -5.45 -0.72
C THR A 442 -14.76 -4.18 -0.18
N PHE A 443 -14.13 -3.03 -0.40
CA PHE A 443 -14.58 -1.72 0.07
C PHE A 443 -14.68 -0.76 -1.10
N GLN A 444 -15.74 0.02 -1.15
CA GLN A 444 -15.75 1.27 -1.90
C GLN A 444 -14.98 2.31 -1.07
N VAL A 445 -14.06 3.02 -1.71
CA VAL A 445 -13.22 4.02 -1.03
C VAL A 445 -13.43 5.39 -1.65
N THR A 446 -13.89 6.33 -0.82
CA THR A 446 -13.83 7.76 -1.13
C THR A 446 -12.58 8.32 -0.47
N SER A 447 -11.68 8.92 -1.25
CA SER A 447 -10.43 9.48 -0.72
C SER A 447 -10.30 10.97 -1.01
N PHE A 448 -9.55 11.67 -0.16
CA PHE A 448 -9.26 13.10 -0.26
C PHE A 448 -7.75 13.33 -0.17
N ASP A 449 -7.21 14.28 -0.94
CA ASP A 449 -5.83 14.73 -0.79
C ASP A 449 -5.63 15.46 0.55
N LYS A 450 -4.38 15.82 0.87
CA LYS A 450 -4.04 16.52 2.11
C LYS A 450 -4.63 17.93 2.22
N ASP A 451 -5.05 18.52 1.10
CA ASP A 451 -5.72 19.82 1.03
C ASP A 451 -7.26 19.69 1.10
N GLY A 452 -7.77 18.47 1.28
CA GLY A 452 -9.21 18.17 1.34
C GLY A 452 -9.90 18.09 -0.03
N ARG A 453 -9.16 18.03 -1.14
CA ARG A 453 -9.75 17.83 -2.47
C ARG A 453 -10.11 16.37 -2.67
N ARG A 454 -11.32 16.10 -3.13
CA ARG A 454 -11.79 14.73 -3.38
C ARG A 454 -11.05 14.10 -4.57
N LEU A 455 -10.52 12.91 -4.37
CA LEU A 455 -9.88 12.09 -5.39
C LEU A 455 -10.91 11.21 -6.12
N LEU A 456 -10.50 10.57 -7.20
CA LEU A 456 -11.36 9.60 -7.91
C LEU A 456 -11.74 8.45 -6.97
N PRO A 457 -13.00 7.99 -6.99
CA PRO A 457 -13.41 6.86 -6.17
C PRO A 457 -12.70 5.60 -6.65
N THR A 458 -12.29 4.77 -5.69
CA THR A 458 -11.58 3.52 -5.94
C THR A 458 -12.25 2.38 -5.18
N VAL A 459 -11.94 1.14 -5.55
CA VAL A 459 -12.32 -0.03 -4.76
C VAL A 459 -11.06 -0.64 -4.15
N LEU A 460 -11.11 -0.95 -2.86
CA LEU A 460 -10.04 -1.63 -2.14
C LEU A 460 -10.48 -3.06 -1.84
N LYS A 461 -9.71 -4.04 -2.27
CA LYS A 461 -9.88 -5.45 -1.90
C LYS A 461 -8.75 -5.87 -0.97
N ILE A 462 -9.07 -6.49 0.15
CA ILE A 462 -8.10 -7.04 1.10
C ILE A 462 -8.40 -8.53 1.31
N GLY A 463 -7.42 -9.39 1.05
CA GLY A 463 -7.56 -10.84 1.15
C GLY A 463 -6.25 -11.52 1.53
N SER A 464 -6.18 -12.83 1.35
CA SER A 464 -4.92 -13.57 1.56
C SER A 464 -3.85 -13.10 0.56
N ILE A 465 -2.57 -13.26 0.93
CA ILE A 465 -1.44 -12.97 0.02
C ILE A 465 -1.59 -13.76 -1.28
N LYS A 466 -1.88 -15.07 -1.18
CA LYS A 466 -1.98 -15.97 -2.34
C LYS A 466 -3.08 -15.52 -3.32
N ASP A 467 -4.26 -15.18 -2.82
CA ASP A 467 -5.37 -14.75 -3.68
C ASP A 467 -5.07 -13.41 -4.35
N THR A 468 -4.47 -12.49 -3.59
CA THR A 468 -4.02 -11.19 -4.09
C THR A 468 -3.00 -11.34 -5.21
N GLU A 469 -1.98 -12.20 -5.03
CA GLU A 469 -0.97 -12.47 -6.04
C GLU A 469 -1.57 -13.13 -7.29
N ASN A 470 -2.45 -14.12 -7.12
CA ASN A 470 -3.14 -14.76 -8.23
C ASN A 470 -3.93 -13.75 -9.06
N GLU A 471 -4.68 -12.87 -8.40
CA GLU A 471 -5.49 -11.84 -9.05
C GLU A 471 -4.62 -10.82 -9.82
N VAL A 472 -3.51 -10.36 -9.23
CA VAL A 472 -2.53 -9.47 -9.92
C VAL A 472 -1.94 -10.15 -11.15
N ASN A 473 -1.52 -11.40 -11.00
CA ASN A 473 -0.92 -12.17 -12.09
C ASN A 473 -1.93 -12.40 -13.21
N ALA A 474 -3.16 -12.76 -12.88
CA ALA A 474 -4.22 -12.97 -13.85
C ALA A 474 -4.61 -11.66 -14.56
N TYR A 475 -4.70 -10.56 -13.82
CA TYR A 475 -4.94 -9.23 -14.38
C TYR A 475 -3.88 -8.87 -15.44
N HIS A 476 -2.60 -9.01 -15.11
CA HIS A 476 -1.52 -8.72 -16.05
C HIS A 476 -1.46 -9.69 -17.24
N ASN A 477 -1.82 -10.95 -17.02
CA ASN A 477 -1.73 -11.96 -18.06
C ASN A 477 -2.90 -11.97 -19.02
N TYR A 478 -4.11 -11.67 -18.53
CA TYR A 478 -5.37 -11.93 -19.23
C TYR A 478 -6.32 -10.73 -19.32
N VAL A 479 -6.23 -9.74 -18.42
CA VAL A 479 -7.14 -8.58 -18.45
C VAL A 479 -6.52 -7.45 -19.26
N ILE A 480 -5.38 -6.90 -18.82
CA ILE A 480 -4.77 -5.69 -19.42
C ILE A 480 -4.38 -5.86 -20.90
N LYS A 481 -4.16 -7.10 -21.34
CA LYS A 481 -3.79 -7.42 -22.73
C LYS A 481 -4.99 -7.46 -23.69
N PHE A 482 -6.21 -7.61 -23.18
CA PHE A 482 -7.39 -7.92 -24.00
C PHE A 482 -8.58 -7.00 -23.72
N ILE A 483 -8.82 -6.61 -22.47
CA ILE A 483 -9.95 -5.77 -22.06
C ILE A 483 -9.43 -4.34 -21.84
N LEU A 484 -9.66 -3.45 -22.82
CA LEU A 484 -9.11 -2.08 -22.84
C LEU A 484 -10.14 -0.98 -22.53
N ASN A 485 -11.43 -1.19 -22.84
CA ASN A 485 -12.48 -0.18 -22.65
C ASN A 485 -13.33 -0.54 -21.42
N ASN A 486 -13.62 0.45 -20.56
CA ASN A 486 -14.33 0.27 -19.28
C ASN A 486 -13.64 -0.73 -18.32
N SER A 487 -12.32 -0.90 -18.46
CA SER A 487 -11.56 -1.85 -17.67
C SER A 487 -11.27 -1.33 -16.27
N THR A 488 -11.47 -2.21 -15.30
CA THR A 488 -10.90 -2.08 -13.95
C THR A 488 -9.37 -2.01 -14.09
N THR A 489 -8.72 -1.00 -13.51
CA THR A 489 -7.25 -0.87 -13.51
C THR A 489 -6.71 -1.03 -12.10
N ILE A 490 -5.72 -1.90 -11.91
CA ILE A 490 -4.99 -1.97 -10.64
C ILE A 490 -4.09 -0.74 -10.52
N MET A 491 -4.39 0.13 -9.55
CA MET A 491 -3.59 1.32 -9.22
C MET A 491 -2.41 1.00 -8.30
N GLY A 492 -2.55 -0.02 -7.47
CA GLY A 492 -1.54 -0.36 -6.49
C GLY A 492 -1.84 -1.68 -5.78
N THR A 493 -0.78 -2.26 -5.25
CA THR A 493 -0.79 -3.50 -4.48
C THR A 493 0.14 -3.34 -3.29
N THR A 494 -0.25 -3.83 -2.12
CA THR A 494 0.62 -3.83 -0.95
C THR A 494 0.36 -5.06 -0.09
N PHE A 495 1.34 -5.44 0.73
CA PHE A 495 1.27 -6.64 1.57
C PHE A 495 1.72 -6.30 3.00
N HIS A 496 1.04 -6.89 3.97
CA HIS A 496 1.41 -6.81 5.38
C HIS A 496 0.80 -7.95 6.18
N GLY A 497 1.58 -8.56 7.08
CA GLY A 497 1.16 -9.76 7.80
C GLY A 497 0.81 -10.89 6.83
N ASP A 498 -0.35 -11.52 7.03
CA ASP A 498 -0.89 -12.57 6.17
C ASP A 498 -1.82 -12.04 5.06
N PHE A 499 -1.88 -10.71 4.89
CA PHE A 499 -2.85 -10.05 4.02
C PHE A 499 -2.19 -9.31 2.85
N GLY A 500 -2.89 -9.31 1.71
CA GLY A 500 -2.61 -8.49 0.55
C GLY A 500 -3.76 -7.51 0.29
N GLY A 501 -3.41 -6.29 -0.13
CA GLY A 501 -4.35 -5.24 -0.50
C GLY A 501 -4.19 -4.85 -1.97
N LEU A 502 -5.32 -4.68 -2.64
CA LEU A 502 -5.47 -4.35 -4.06
C LEU A 502 -6.35 -3.12 -4.22
N ARG A 503 -5.85 -2.10 -4.92
CA ARG A 503 -6.63 -0.89 -5.23
C ARG A 503 -6.99 -0.84 -6.70
N TYR A 504 -8.29 -0.80 -6.97
CA TYR A 504 -8.90 -0.69 -8.28
C TYR A 504 -9.34 0.74 -8.59
N ASN A 505 -9.16 1.13 -9.85
CA ASN A 505 -9.80 2.28 -10.47
C ASN A 505 -10.74 1.81 -11.58
N PHE A 506 -11.85 2.52 -11.78
CA PHE A 506 -12.81 2.21 -12.83
C PHE A 506 -12.81 3.32 -13.88
N VAL A 507 -12.36 2.99 -15.08
CA VAL A 507 -12.32 3.93 -16.20
C VAL A 507 -13.75 4.28 -16.62
N GLY A 508 -14.06 5.57 -16.77
CA GLY A 508 -15.38 6.04 -17.22
C GLY A 508 -16.35 6.47 -16.12
N ILE A 509 -15.95 6.40 -14.85
CA ILE A 509 -16.71 6.99 -13.74
C ILE A 509 -16.86 8.50 -13.98
N ASN A 510 -18.10 8.96 -14.14
CA ASN A 510 -18.45 10.36 -14.40
C ASN A 510 -18.50 11.16 -13.10
N GLY A 511 -17.32 11.36 -12.52
CA GLY A 511 -17.12 12.26 -11.40
C GLY A 511 -17.27 11.61 -10.00
N PRO A 512 -16.96 12.38 -8.95
CA PRO A 512 -16.73 11.85 -7.61
C PRO A 512 -17.96 11.22 -6.94
N ASP A 513 -19.17 11.55 -7.40
CA ASP A 513 -20.44 11.10 -6.80
C ASP A 513 -21.01 9.82 -7.41
N SER A 514 -20.32 9.22 -8.39
CA SER A 514 -20.80 8.00 -9.05
C SER A 514 -20.90 6.84 -8.07
N LYS A 515 -22.06 6.16 -8.08
CA LYS A 515 -22.32 4.98 -7.25
C LYS A 515 -22.13 3.71 -8.06
N LEU A 516 -21.49 2.72 -7.45
CA LEU A 516 -21.36 1.38 -7.99
C LEU A 516 -22.42 0.47 -7.34
N THR A 517 -23.07 -0.37 -8.13
CA THR A 517 -24.09 -1.32 -7.66
C THR A 517 -23.85 -2.68 -8.29
N TRP A 518 -24.05 -3.75 -7.53
CA TRP A 518 -23.86 -5.12 -8.02
C TRP A 518 -24.90 -5.49 -9.07
N LEU A 519 -24.50 -6.30 -10.06
CA LEU A 519 -25.43 -6.89 -11.03
C LEU A 519 -26.50 -7.73 -10.33
N THR A 520 -26.20 -8.32 -9.17
CA THR A 520 -27.17 -9.05 -8.34
C THR A 520 -28.37 -8.18 -7.94
N ASP A 521 -28.16 -6.89 -7.65
CA ASP A 521 -29.25 -5.99 -7.27
C ASP A 521 -30.11 -5.59 -8.47
N TYR A 522 -29.47 -5.39 -9.63
CA TYR A 522 -30.17 -5.23 -10.91
C TYR A 522 -31.00 -6.48 -11.21
N TYR A 523 -30.42 -7.66 -11.03
CA TYR A 523 -31.13 -8.92 -11.19
C TYR A 523 -32.34 -8.98 -10.26
N LYS A 524 -32.24 -8.63 -8.97
CA LYS A 524 -33.40 -8.67 -8.06
C LYS A 524 -34.51 -7.69 -8.47
N LYS A 525 -34.17 -6.50 -8.97
CA LYS A 525 -35.12 -5.40 -9.23
C LYS A 525 -35.75 -5.42 -10.63
N LEU A 526 -34.97 -5.74 -11.67
CA LEU A 526 -35.38 -5.56 -13.07
C LEU A 526 -35.99 -6.85 -13.66
N PRO A 527 -36.95 -6.75 -14.59
CA PRO A 527 -37.47 -7.92 -15.31
C PRO A 527 -36.44 -8.45 -16.33
N ALA A 528 -36.59 -9.71 -16.76
CA ALA A 528 -35.64 -10.37 -17.68
C ALA A 528 -35.39 -9.56 -18.96
N GLU A 529 -36.43 -8.91 -19.52
CA GLU A 529 -36.35 -8.12 -20.75
C GLU A 529 -35.42 -6.91 -20.63
N LYS A 530 -35.19 -6.41 -19.42
CA LYS A 530 -34.25 -5.31 -19.14
C LYS A 530 -32.86 -5.82 -18.78
N LEU A 531 -32.76 -7.05 -18.24
CA LEU A 531 -31.48 -7.67 -17.91
C LEU A 531 -30.78 -8.24 -19.15
N ILE A 532 -31.52 -8.79 -20.10
CA ILE A 532 -30.95 -9.40 -21.32
C ILE A 532 -30.00 -8.43 -22.04
N PRO A 533 -30.35 -7.16 -22.31
CA PRO A 533 -29.41 -6.22 -22.92
C PRO A 533 -28.13 -5.95 -22.12
N ILE A 534 -28.22 -5.98 -20.78
CA ILE A 534 -27.04 -5.83 -19.91
C ILE A 534 -26.13 -7.05 -20.06
N PHE A 535 -26.71 -8.26 -20.03
CA PHE A 535 -25.98 -9.50 -20.26
C PHE A 535 -25.40 -9.59 -21.68
N ASP A 536 -26.13 -9.10 -22.70
CA ASP A 536 -25.62 -9.03 -24.07
C ASP A 536 -24.34 -8.20 -24.07
N ARG A 537 -24.36 -6.98 -23.50
CA ARG A 537 -23.17 -6.12 -23.40
C ARG A 537 -22.02 -6.75 -22.61
N ILE A 538 -22.30 -7.49 -21.52
CA ILE A 538 -21.26 -8.22 -20.77
C ILE A 538 -20.49 -9.17 -21.71
N PHE A 539 -21.21 -9.99 -22.48
CA PHE A 539 -20.59 -11.05 -23.29
C PHE A 539 -20.17 -10.60 -24.70
N THR A 540 -20.83 -9.60 -25.28
CA THR A 540 -20.57 -9.13 -26.66
C THR A 540 -19.72 -7.87 -26.73
N ASP A 541 -19.61 -7.09 -25.66
CA ASP A 541 -18.85 -5.84 -25.68
C ASP A 541 -17.64 -5.95 -24.73
N VAL A 542 -17.87 -6.28 -23.45
CA VAL A 542 -16.83 -6.29 -22.42
C VAL A 542 -15.94 -7.52 -22.52
N LEU A 543 -16.53 -8.71 -22.52
CA LEU A 543 -15.81 -10.00 -22.51
C LEU A 543 -15.62 -10.62 -23.90
N LYS A 544 -16.09 -9.95 -24.96
CA LYS A 544 -15.85 -10.38 -26.35
C LYS A 544 -14.38 -10.58 -26.70
N PRO A 545 -13.41 -9.79 -26.19
CA PRO A 545 -11.99 -10.08 -26.42
C PRO A 545 -11.55 -11.44 -25.88
N TRP A 546 -12.24 -12.02 -24.91
CA TRP A 546 -11.99 -13.40 -24.47
C TRP A 546 -12.79 -14.38 -25.33
N TYR A 547 -14.12 -14.30 -25.28
CA TYR A 547 -14.98 -15.33 -25.88
C TYR A 547 -15.09 -15.28 -27.40
N GLY A 548 -14.70 -14.17 -28.04
CA GLY A 548 -14.75 -13.98 -29.49
C GLY A 548 -13.58 -14.61 -30.26
N GLN A 549 -12.61 -15.22 -29.56
CA GLN A 549 -11.45 -15.88 -30.16
C GLN A 549 -11.17 -17.26 -29.55
N PRO A 550 -12.15 -18.18 -29.55
CA PRO A 550 -11.98 -19.52 -29.02
C PRO A 550 -10.92 -20.29 -29.81
N LYS A 551 -10.17 -21.15 -29.12
CA LYS A 551 -9.23 -22.08 -29.72
C LYS A 551 -9.73 -23.51 -29.60
N TRP A 552 -9.61 -24.26 -30.69
CA TRP A 552 -9.98 -25.68 -30.71
C TRP A 552 -8.81 -26.52 -30.20
N GLU A 553 -8.91 -26.98 -28.96
CA GLU A 553 -7.85 -27.62 -28.18
C GLU A 553 -8.41 -28.80 -27.36
N LEU A 554 -7.53 -29.64 -26.80
CA LEU A 554 -7.97 -30.70 -25.89
C LEU A 554 -8.43 -30.09 -24.56
N ILE A 555 -9.69 -30.36 -24.19
CA ILE A 555 -10.20 -30.17 -22.83
C ILE A 555 -10.15 -31.49 -22.06
N TYR A 556 -10.03 -31.40 -20.75
CA TYR A 556 -10.18 -32.52 -19.83
C TYR A 556 -11.35 -32.23 -18.88
N PRO A 557 -12.62 -32.46 -19.28
CA PRO A 557 -13.80 -31.92 -18.59
C PRO A 557 -13.82 -32.24 -17.09
N PHE A 558 -13.62 -33.50 -16.71
CA PHE A 558 -13.66 -33.94 -15.31
C PHE A 558 -12.48 -33.44 -14.47
N LYS A 559 -11.35 -33.14 -15.11
CA LYS A 559 -10.18 -32.57 -14.45
C LYS A 559 -10.29 -31.06 -14.30
N GLU A 560 -10.72 -30.37 -15.36
CA GLU A 560 -10.86 -28.91 -15.40
C GLU A 560 -12.01 -28.41 -14.52
N HIS A 561 -13.09 -29.19 -14.38
CA HIS A 561 -14.30 -28.82 -13.61
C HIS A 561 -14.44 -29.62 -12.30
N SER A 562 -13.31 -29.98 -11.69
CA SER A 562 -13.31 -30.66 -10.41
C SER A 562 -13.42 -29.66 -9.25
N PRO A 563 -14.44 -29.75 -8.38
CA PRO A 563 -14.62 -28.80 -7.26
C PRO A 563 -13.61 -29.00 -6.11
N PHE A 564 -12.83 -30.08 -6.10
CA PHE A 564 -11.96 -30.45 -4.97
C PHE A 564 -10.87 -29.43 -4.60
N GLU A 565 -10.36 -28.67 -5.58
CA GLU A 565 -9.32 -27.67 -5.30
C GLU A 565 -9.86 -26.54 -4.41
N MET A 566 -11.12 -26.16 -4.61
CA MET A 566 -11.79 -25.12 -3.83
C MET A 566 -12.51 -25.66 -2.59
N PHE A 567 -13.00 -26.92 -2.65
CA PHE A 567 -13.85 -27.52 -1.62
C PHE A 567 -13.36 -28.91 -1.21
N PRO A 568 -12.25 -29.02 -0.44
CA PRO A 568 -11.68 -30.31 -0.06
C PRO A 568 -12.56 -31.11 0.92
N SER A 569 -13.39 -30.43 1.73
CA SER A 569 -14.26 -31.04 2.76
C SER A 569 -15.67 -31.39 2.25
N ILE A 570 -15.85 -31.52 0.94
CA ILE A 570 -17.18 -31.65 0.32
C ILE A 570 -17.95 -32.90 0.76
N PHE A 571 -17.26 -34.03 0.94
CA PHE A 571 -17.89 -35.28 1.39
C PHE A 571 -18.26 -35.26 2.88
N GLU A 572 -17.41 -34.69 3.71
CA GLU A 572 -17.70 -34.49 5.13
C GLU A 572 -18.91 -33.55 5.30
N SER A 573 -18.97 -32.50 4.48
CA SER A 573 -20.11 -31.58 4.45
C SER A 573 -21.39 -32.28 3.98
N LEU A 574 -21.32 -33.21 3.03
CA LEU A 574 -22.48 -34.01 2.60
C LEU A 574 -23.03 -34.86 3.74
N GLU A 575 -22.18 -35.65 4.39
CA GLU A 575 -22.58 -36.53 5.48
C GLU A 575 -23.13 -35.73 6.67
N THR A 576 -22.45 -34.63 7.03
CA THR A 576 -22.84 -33.77 8.16
C THR A 576 -24.15 -33.03 7.90
N ASN A 577 -24.32 -32.45 6.71
CA ASN A 577 -25.48 -31.61 6.43
C ASN A 577 -26.70 -32.43 5.99
N LEU A 578 -26.53 -33.46 5.15
CA LEU A 578 -27.63 -34.19 4.53
C LEU A 578 -27.75 -35.66 4.97
N GLY A 579 -26.79 -36.19 5.73
CA GLY A 579 -26.82 -37.58 6.19
C GLY A 579 -26.65 -38.63 5.07
N ILE A 580 -26.10 -38.22 3.92
CA ILE A 580 -25.94 -39.08 2.74
C ILE A 580 -24.48 -39.48 2.59
N SER A 581 -24.21 -40.77 2.40
CA SER A 581 -22.87 -41.26 2.11
C SER A 581 -22.56 -41.19 0.62
N ALA A 582 -21.36 -40.74 0.26
CA ALA A 582 -20.86 -40.78 -1.12
C ALA A 582 -20.53 -42.21 -1.59
N ASP A 583 -20.57 -43.22 -0.70
CA ASP A 583 -20.31 -44.62 -1.06
C ASP A 583 -21.53 -45.31 -1.67
N GLU A 584 -22.73 -44.77 -1.43
CA GLU A 584 -23.98 -45.27 -2.01
C GLU A 584 -24.08 -44.88 -3.49
N LYS A 585 -24.39 -45.83 -4.37
CA LYS A 585 -24.45 -45.57 -5.83
C LYS A 585 -25.66 -44.74 -6.27
N THR A 586 -26.76 -44.86 -5.54
CA THR A 586 -28.03 -44.23 -5.86
C THR A 586 -28.60 -43.55 -4.62
N ILE A 587 -29.47 -42.58 -4.85
CA ILE A 587 -30.26 -41.90 -3.82
C ILE A 587 -31.72 -41.89 -4.26
N PHE A 588 -32.64 -41.97 -3.30
CA PHE A 588 -34.07 -41.85 -3.57
C PHE A 588 -34.50 -40.38 -3.47
N CYS A 589 -35.16 -39.87 -4.52
CA CYS A 589 -35.79 -38.55 -4.52
C CYS A 589 -37.28 -38.73 -4.24
N GLU A 590 -37.70 -38.35 -3.03
CA GLU A 590 -39.09 -38.51 -2.57
C GLU A 590 -40.06 -37.62 -3.37
N GLU A 591 -39.62 -36.42 -3.75
CA GLU A 591 -40.44 -35.40 -4.40
C GLU A 591 -40.84 -35.79 -5.83
N LEU A 592 -39.91 -36.43 -6.54
CA LEU A 592 -40.12 -37.01 -7.88
C LEU A 592 -40.52 -38.49 -7.84
N ASN A 593 -40.50 -39.11 -6.67
CA ASN A 593 -40.75 -40.54 -6.45
C ASN A 593 -39.93 -41.43 -7.41
N THR A 594 -38.61 -41.21 -7.44
CA THR A 594 -37.71 -41.88 -8.38
C THR A 594 -36.33 -42.10 -7.77
N GLU A 595 -35.66 -43.16 -8.21
CA GLU A 595 -34.27 -43.43 -7.87
C GLU A 595 -33.35 -42.69 -8.84
N LEU A 596 -32.38 -41.94 -8.31
CA LEU A 596 -31.41 -41.15 -9.07
C LEU A 596 -29.98 -41.63 -8.76
N PRO A 597 -29.02 -41.46 -9.69
CA PRO A 597 -27.62 -41.70 -9.36
C PRO A 597 -27.18 -40.74 -8.25
N ASN A 598 -26.42 -41.24 -7.28
CA ASN A 598 -25.83 -40.39 -6.26
C ASN A 598 -24.74 -39.52 -6.91
N PRO A 599 -24.94 -38.19 -7.00
CA PRO A 599 -24.00 -37.35 -7.73
C PRO A 599 -22.66 -37.26 -6.99
N TYR A 600 -22.62 -37.48 -5.67
CA TYR A 600 -21.37 -37.49 -4.90
C TYR A 600 -20.62 -38.82 -5.01
N HIS A 601 -21.32 -39.94 -5.25
CA HIS A 601 -20.67 -41.19 -5.68
C HIS A 601 -20.01 -41.01 -7.05
N PHE A 602 -20.72 -40.37 -7.98
CA PHE A 602 -20.19 -40.01 -9.29
C PHE A 602 -18.94 -39.11 -9.15
N LEU A 603 -18.98 -38.10 -8.28
CA LEU A 603 -17.82 -37.26 -7.98
C LEU A 603 -16.66 -38.02 -7.31
N LYS A 604 -16.94 -38.94 -6.39
CA LYS A 604 -15.91 -39.69 -5.64
C LYS A 604 -15.22 -40.76 -6.47
N TYR A 605 -15.97 -41.46 -7.33
CA TYR A 605 -15.49 -42.66 -8.01
C TYR A 605 -15.39 -42.53 -9.52
N GLU A 606 -16.25 -41.76 -10.18
CA GLU A 606 -16.24 -41.64 -11.65
C GLU A 606 -15.32 -40.52 -12.13
N TYR A 607 -15.29 -39.36 -11.46
CA TYR A 607 -14.36 -38.27 -11.82
C TYR A 607 -12.89 -38.72 -11.84
N PRO A 608 -12.36 -39.44 -10.82
CA PRO A 608 -10.97 -39.91 -10.86
C PRO A 608 -10.68 -40.89 -12.00
N LYS A 609 -11.65 -41.76 -12.35
CA LYS A 609 -11.51 -42.70 -13.48
C LYS A 609 -11.48 -41.96 -14.81
N GLN A 610 -12.24 -40.87 -14.93
CA GLN A 610 -12.35 -40.06 -16.14
C GLN A 610 -11.40 -38.86 -16.15
N LYS A 611 -10.43 -38.78 -15.23
CA LYS A 611 -9.50 -37.65 -15.13
C LYS A 611 -8.68 -37.42 -16.40
N GLU A 612 -8.32 -38.50 -17.09
CA GLU A 612 -7.57 -38.47 -18.35
C GLU A 612 -8.48 -38.49 -19.60
N PHE A 613 -9.82 -38.53 -19.41
CA PHE A 613 -10.75 -38.37 -20.51
C PHE A 613 -10.56 -36.99 -21.12
N SER A 614 -10.28 -36.97 -22.42
CA SER A 614 -10.06 -35.74 -23.17
C SER A 614 -10.91 -35.70 -24.42
N LYS A 615 -11.32 -34.50 -24.79
CA LYS A 615 -12.11 -34.24 -25.99
C LYS A 615 -11.59 -32.97 -26.65
N LEU A 616 -11.53 -32.96 -27.99
CA LEU A 616 -11.28 -31.72 -28.71
C LEU A 616 -12.51 -30.81 -28.56
N TRP A 617 -12.29 -29.62 -28.00
CA TRP A 617 -13.32 -28.65 -27.71
C TRP A 617 -12.76 -27.22 -27.74
N TYR A 618 -13.60 -26.23 -27.46
CA TYR A 618 -13.17 -24.84 -27.44
C TYR A 618 -12.67 -24.41 -26.06
N LYS A 619 -11.45 -23.85 -26.04
CA LYS A 619 -10.87 -23.15 -24.90
C LYS A 619 -10.77 -21.67 -25.16
N SER A 620 -10.89 -20.91 -24.07
CA SER A 620 -10.64 -19.47 -24.06
C SER A 620 -10.14 -19.06 -22.68
N ILE A 621 -9.65 -17.83 -22.57
CA ILE A 621 -9.60 -17.15 -21.29
C ILE A 621 -11.03 -17.09 -20.74
N THR A 622 -11.19 -17.47 -19.48
CA THR A 622 -12.44 -17.36 -18.72
C THR A 622 -12.15 -16.67 -17.40
N HIS A 623 -13.14 -15.98 -16.86
CA HIS A 623 -13.07 -15.38 -15.53
C HIS A 623 -12.81 -16.43 -14.43
N GLY A 624 -13.39 -17.62 -14.57
CA GLY A 624 -13.21 -18.73 -13.64
C GLY A 624 -14.30 -18.78 -12.58
N ASP A 625 -14.62 -17.65 -11.93
CA ASP A 625 -15.78 -17.49 -11.04
C ASP A 625 -16.66 -16.30 -11.47
N LEU A 626 -17.20 -16.35 -12.70
CA LEU A 626 -18.07 -15.27 -13.18
C LEU A 626 -19.47 -15.35 -12.53
N ASN A 627 -19.65 -14.60 -11.44
CA ASN A 627 -20.93 -14.48 -10.76
C ASN A 627 -21.41 -13.01 -10.73
N MET A 628 -22.68 -12.77 -10.39
CA MET A 628 -23.28 -11.43 -10.42
C MET A 628 -22.75 -10.48 -9.31
N GLN A 629 -21.99 -10.98 -8.33
CA GLN A 629 -21.29 -10.19 -7.32
C GLN A 629 -19.83 -9.90 -7.71
N ASN A 630 -19.38 -10.36 -8.88
CA ASN A 630 -18.10 -9.96 -9.47
C ASN A 630 -18.28 -8.94 -10.61
N ILE A 631 -19.51 -8.43 -10.77
CA ILE A 631 -19.89 -7.46 -11.80
C ILE A 631 -20.57 -6.26 -11.16
N LEU A 632 -20.00 -5.08 -11.38
CA LEU A 632 -20.48 -3.79 -10.90
C LEU A 632 -21.00 -2.93 -12.06
N LEU A 633 -22.03 -2.16 -11.80
CA LEU A 633 -22.58 -1.16 -12.71
C LEU A 633 -22.58 0.23 -12.07
N ASP A 634 -22.28 1.26 -12.87
CA ASP A 634 -22.49 2.65 -12.47
C ASP A 634 -23.90 3.16 -12.87
N GLU A 635 -24.18 4.44 -12.60
CA GLU A 635 -25.49 5.06 -12.89
C GLU A 635 -25.84 5.19 -14.37
N VAL A 636 -24.84 5.09 -15.26
CA VAL A 636 -25.03 5.09 -16.73
C VAL A 636 -24.87 3.68 -17.31
N GLU A 637 -24.90 2.65 -16.46
CA GLU A 637 -24.75 1.24 -16.80
C GLU A 637 -23.43 0.91 -17.52
N ASN A 638 -22.33 1.58 -17.18
CA ASN A 638 -20.99 1.04 -17.48
C ASN A 638 -20.76 -0.22 -16.65
N ILE A 639 -20.17 -1.24 -17.28
CA ILE A 639 -19.99 -2.56 -16.68
C ILE A 639 -18.53 -2.73 -16.28
N TYR A 640 -18.31 -3.12 -15.03
CA TYR A 640 -16.99 -3.36 -14.46
C TYR A 640 -16.92 -4.78 -13.91
N ILE A 641 -15.86 -5.50 -14.24
CA ILE A 641 -15.62 -6.87 -13.79
C ILE A 641 -14.42 -6.86 -12.84
N ILE A 642 -14.53 -7.57 -11.73
CA ILE A 642 -13.51 -7.66 -10.69
C ILE A 642 -13.37 -9.11 -10.22
N ASP A 643 -12.39 -9.38 -9.36
CA ASP A 643 -12.07 -10.72 -8.85
C ASP A 643 -11.50 -11.68 -9.90
N PHE A 644 -10.34 -11.32 -10.43
CA PHE A 644 -9.65 -12.13 -11.44
C PHE A 644 -8.83 -13.29 -10.85
N SER A 645 -9.02 -13.63 -9.57
CA SER A 645 -8.21 -14.65 -8.87
C SER A 645 -8.26 -16.02 -9.54
N GLU A 646 -9.40 -16.39 -10.12
CA GLU A 646 -9.61 -17.67 -10.85
C GLU A 646 -9.46 -17.56 -12.37
N THR A 647 -9.07 -16.40 -12.89
CA THR A 647 -9.00 -16.17 -14.34
C THR A 647 -7.86 -16.95 -14.99
N LYS A 648 -8.21 -17.86 -15.90
CA LYS A 648 -7.28 -18.76 -16.59
C LYS A 648 -7.85 -19.24 -17.93
N VAL A 649 -7.00 -19.88 -18.74
CA VAL A 649 -7.45 -20.56 -19.96
C VAL A 649 -8.02 -21.93 -19.60
N ARG A 650 -9.29 -22.16 -19.92
CA ARG A 650 -10.00 -23.43 -19.72
C ARG A 650 -11.12 -23.56 -20.75
N ASN A 651 -11.94 -24.60 -20.61
CA ASN A 651 -13.14 -24.78 -21.42
C ASN A 651 -13.98 -23.48 -21.50
N ILE A 652 -14.30 -23.01 -22.70
CA ILE A 652 -14.91 -21.68 -22.92
C ILE A 652 -16.30 -21.52 -22.28
N ILE A 653 -17.01 -22.62 -22.12
CA ILE A 653 -18.36 -22.66 -21.56
C ILE A 653 -18.43 -22.43 -20.04
N SER A 654 -17.29 -22.44 -19.34
CA SER A 654 -17.21 -22.46 -17.86
C SER A 654 -17.97 -21.30 -17.21
N ASP A 655 -17.76 -20.08 -17.69
CA ASP A 655 -18.36 -18.88 -17.08
C ASP A 655 -19.88 -18.79 -17.31
N PHE A 656 -20.36 -19.34 -18.44
CA PHE A 656 -21.79 -19.43 -18.72
C PHE A 656 -22.45 -20.45 -17.79
N ALA A 657 -21.84 -21.63 -17.64
CA ALA A 657 -22.31 -22.68 -16.75
C ALA A 657 -22.35 -22.23 -15.29
N ARG A 658 -21.43 -21.36 -14.85
CA ARG A 658 -21.42 -20.77 -13.50
C ARG A 658 -22.71 -20.02 -13.14
N LEU A 659 -23.30 -19.31 -14.09
CA LEU A 659 -24.47 -18.46 -13.85
C LEU A 659 -25.77 -19.26 -13.67
N GLU A 660 -25.85 -20.46 -14.23
CA GLU A 660 -27.09 -21.26 -14.22
C GLU A 660 -27.51 -21.72 -12.81
N PRO A 661 -26.62 -22.30 -11.96
CA PRO A 661 -26.91 -22.55 -10.55
C PRO A 661 -27.35 -21.30 -9.78
N ILE A 662 -26.73 -20.15 -10.05
CA ILE A 662 -27.08 -18.88 -9.38
C ILE A 662 -28.53 -18.51 -9.70
N PHE A 663 -28.93 -18.57 -10.97
CA PHE A 663 -30.29 -18.22 -11.37
C PHE A 663 -31.35 -19.16 -10.80
N LYS A 664 -31.08 -20.47 -10.74
CA LYS A 664 -32.09 -21.46 -10.35
C LYS A 664 -32.07 -21.85 -8.88
N ILE A 665 -30.99 -21.61 -8.15
CA ILE A 665 -30.86 -21.97 -6.73
C ILE A 665 -30.88 -20.70 -5.86
N GLU A 666 -30.03 -19.72 -6.16
CA GLU A 666 -29.87 -18.54 -5.28
C GLU A 666 -30.96 -17.47 -5.50
N MET A 667 -31.52 -17.37 -6.70
CA MET A 667 -32.44 -16.29 -7.08
C MET A 667 -33.92 -16.69 -7.04
N THR A 668 -34.24 -17.96 -6.82
CA THR A 668 -35.63 -18.45 -6.74
C THR A 668 -36.04 -18.72 -5.31
N LYS A 669 -37.34 -18.62 -5.05
CA LYS A 669 -37.92 -18.92 -3.75
C LYS A 669 -37.90 -20.43 -3.47
N LEU A 670 -37.35 -20.83 -2.32
CA LEU A 670 -37.40 -22.21 -1.84
C LEU A 670 -37.60 -22.23 -0.32
N GLU A 671 -38.86 -22.31 0.13
CA GLU A 671 -39.21 -22.31 1.57
C GLU A 671 -39.88 -23.61 2.02
N THR A 672 -40.49 -24.36 1.09
CA THR A 672 -41.31 -25.53 1.40
C THR A 672 -40.98 -26.74 0.53
N GLU A 673 -41.32 -27.94 1.00
CA GLU A 673 -41.20 -29.19 0.22
C GLU A 673 -42.02 -29.16 -1.09
N THR A 674 -43.10 -28.36 -1.13
CA THR A 674 -43.87 -28.16 -2.37
C THR A 674 -43.09 -27.29 -3.36
N ASP A 675 -42.39 -26.27 -2.88
CA ASP A 675 -41.49 -25.47 -3.72
C ASP A 675 -40.35 -26.34 -4.26
N LEU A 676 -39.75 -27.17 -3.41
CA LEU A 676 -38.72 -28.14 -3.80
C LEU A 676 -39.20 -29.04 -4.92
N LYS A 677 -40.36 -29.68 -4.76
CA LYS A 677 -40.94 -30.54 -5.80
C LYS A 677 -41.16 -29.80 -7.12
N ASN A 678 -41.73 -28.60 -7.07
CA ASN A 678 -41.98 -27.81 -8.28
C ASN A 678 -40.67 -27.38 -8.97
N LEU A 679 -39.64 -27.03 -8.21
CA LEU A 679 -38.31 -26.69 -8.73
C LEU A 679 -37.57 -27.92 -9.29
N LEU A 680 -37.81 -29.11 -8.75
CA LEU A 680 -37.26 -30.36 -9.30
C LEU A 680 -37.91 -30.78 -10.60
N GLU A 681 -39.23 -30.56 -10.77
CA GLU A 681 -39.89 -30.72 -12.06
C GLU A 681 -39.32 -29.74 -13.11
N PHE A 682 -39.01 -28.51 -12.68
CA PHE A 682 -38.35 -27.50 -13.50
C PHE A 682 -36.93 -27.91 -13.89
N GLU A 683 -36.15 -28.39 -12.94
CA GLU A 683 -34.80 -28.89 -13.16
C GLU A 683 -34.77 -30.09 -14.11
N ALA A 684 -35.71 -31.02 -13.97
CA ALA A 684 -35.84 -32.15 -14.91
C ALA A 684 -36.12 -31.67 -16.34
N GLY A 685 -36.93 -30.63 -16.51
CA GLY A 685 -37.16 -29.98 -17.81
C GLY A 685 -35.91 -29.31 -18.41
N LEU A 686 -35.05 -28.73 -17.55
CA LEU A 686 -33.77 -28.13 -17.95
C LEU A 686 -32.72 -29.18 -18.35
N ALA A 687 -32.66 -30.29 -17.63
CA ALA A 687 -31.71 -31.38 -17.84
C ALA A 687 -32.05 -32.28 -19.03
N ASP A 688 -33.30 -32.29 -19.50
CA ASP A 688 -33.75 -33.15 -20.61
C ASP A 688 -33.12 -32.80 -21.97
N ALA A 689 -32.54 -31.61 -22.13
CA ALA A 689 -31.87 -31.15 -23.36
C ALA A 689 -30.73 -32.11 -23.79
N ASN A 690 -30.69 -32.48 -25.08
CA ASN A 690 -29.67 -33.38 -25.63
C ASN A 690 -28.49 -32.61 -26.25
N SER A 691 -28.72 -31.35 -26.61
CA SER A 691 -27.74 -30.47 -27.22
C SER A 691 -27.76 -29.09 -26.57
N ILE A 692 -26.62 -28.39 -26.59
CA ILE A 692 -26.54 -26.98 -26.14
C ILE A 692 -27.41 -26.03 -26.97
N LYS A 693 -27.78 -26.43 -28.21
CA LYS A 693 -28.69 -25.69 -29.10
C LYS A 693 -30.16 -25.84 -28.71
N ASP A 694 -30.49 -26.87 -27.94
CA ASP A 694 -31.86 -27.16 -27.58
C ASP A 694 -32.38 -26.09 -26.60
N ILE A 695 -33.58 -25.59 -26.86
CA ILE A 695 -34.29 -24.78 -25.87
C ILE A 695 -34.85 -25.75 -24.81
N PRO A 696 -34.40 -25.67 -23.55
CA PRO A 696 -34.86 -26.60 -22.51
C PRO A 696 -36.37 -26.45 -22.26
N LYS A 697 -37.02 -27.54 -21.82
CA LYS A 697 -38.46 -27.54 -21.57
C LYS A 697 -38.78 -26.74 -20.30
N PHE A 698 -39.74 -25.84 -20.37
CA PHE A 698 -40.26 -25.16 -19.19
C PHE A 698 -41.35 -25.99 -18.51
N ILE A 699 -41.02 -26.65 -17.41
CA ILE A 699 -41.95 -27.47 -16.62
C ILE A 699 -41.97 -26.94 -15.18
N TYR A 700 -42.87 -26.02 -14.86
CA TYR A 700 -42.99 -25.49 -13.50
C TYR A 700 -44.45 -25.31 -13.11
N ARG A 701 -44.85 -25.90 -11.97
CA ARG A 701 -46.22 -25.86 -11.45
C ARG A 701 -46.40 -24.92 -10.26
N GLY A 702 -45.32 -24.32 -9.77
CA GLY A 702 -45.37 -23.32 -8.70
C GLY A 702 -45.79 -21.94 -9.20
N ASN A 703 -45.71 -20.94 -8.31
CA ASN A 703 -46.15 -19.58 -8.57
C ASN A 703 -45.06 -18.51 -8.40
N ASP A 704 -43.80 -18.89 -8.16
CA ASP A 704 -42.70 -17.93 -8.03
C ASP A 704 -42.38 -17.26 -9.39
N PRO A 705 -42.59 -15.94 -9.54
CA PRO A 705 -42.27 -15.25 -10.78
C PRO A 705 -40.76 -15.25 -11.09
N MET A 706 -39.89 -15.44 -10.09
CA MET A 706 -38.44 -15.53 -10.30
C MET A 706 -38.06 -16.80 -11.07
N VAL A 707 -38.82 -17.90 -11.00
CA VAL A 707 -38.52 -19.12 -11.79
C VAL A 707 -38.68 -18.87 -13.28
N LYS A 708 -39.73 -18.15 -13.70
CA LYS A 708 -39.93 -17.78 -15.10
C LYS A 708 -38.82 -16.84 -15.61
N LYS A 709 -38.34 -15.96 -14.74
CA LYS A 709 -37.23 -15.05 -15.03
C LYS A 709 -35.90 -15.81 -15.13
N ALA A 710 -35.62 -16.69 -14.17
CA ALA A 710 -34.47 -17.58 -14.17
C ALA A 710 -34.44 -18.41 -15.46
N TYR A 711 -35.56 -19.03 -15.85
CA TYR A 711 -35.66 -19.77 -17.11
C TYR A 711 -35.27 -18.93 -18.34
N LYS A 712 -35.77 -17.70 -18.45
CA LYS A 712 -35.40 -16.80 -19.56
C LYS A 712 -33.90 -16.49 -19.57
N MET A 713 -33.32 -16.22 -18.40
CA MET A 713 -31.89 -15.93 -18.26
C MET A 713 -31.02 -17.17 -18.52
N ILE A 714 -31.44 -18.35 -18.09
CA ILE A 714 -30.79 -19.64 -18.37
C ILE A 714 -30.80 -19.92 -19.86
N CYS A 715 -31.94 -19.75 -20.54
CA CYS A 715 -32.01 -19.90 -22.00
C CYS A 715 -31.04 -18.94 -22.69
N LYS A 716 -30.95 -17.68 -22.22
CA LYS A 716 -30.04 -16.69 -22.79
C LYS A 716 -28.57 -17.02 -22.53
N VAL A 717 -28.21 -17.53 -21.35
CA VAL A 717 -26.83 -17.94 -21.05
C VAL A 717 -26.42 -19.19 -21.83
N ARG A 718 -27.33 -20.16 -22.01
CA ARG A 718 -27.12 -21.30 -22.92
C ARG A 718 -27.00 -20.85 -24.38
N GLU A 719 -27.74 -19.84 -24.81
CA GLU A 719 -27.59 -19.22 -26.13
C GLU A 719 -26.17 -18.66 -26.31
N TYR A 720 -25.62 -17.93 -25.33
CA TYR A 720 -24.22 -17.47 -25.40
C TYR A 720 -23.25 -18.64 -25.45
N ALA A 721 -23.44 -19.67 -24.62
CA ALA A 721 -22.61 -20.88 -24.63
C ALA A 721 -22.61 -21.54 -26.01
N ASN A 722 -23.78 -21.67 -26.64
CA ASN A 722 -23.91 -22.20 -28.00
C ASN A 722 -23.22 -21.31 -29.07
N ILE A 723 -23.30 -19.98 -28.95
CA ILE A 723 -22.62 -19.06 -29.88
C ILE A 723 -21.10 -19.29 -29.84
N VAL A 724 -20.53 -19.52 -28.66
CA VAL A 724 -19.08 -19.63 -28.49
C VAL A 724 -18.54 -21.05 -28.73
N THR A 725 -19.39 -22.08 -28.74
CA THR A 725 -19.02 -23.46 -29.14
C THR A 725 -19.07 -23.69 -30.65
N LEU A 726 -19.41 -22.67 -31.45
CA LEU A 726 -19.36 -22.63 -32.91
C LEU A 726 -20.07 -23.81 -33.60
N PHE A 727 -19.36 -24.91 -33.83
CA PHE A 727 -19.83 -26.08 -34.56
C PHE A 727 -20.17 -27.26 -33.65
N ASP A 728 -19.69 -27.27 -32.41
CA ASP A 728 -19.90 -28.37 -31.48
C ASP A 728 -21.11 -28.10 -30.58
N ASP A 729 -21.97 -29.11 -30.45
CA ASP A 729 -23.27 -28.97 -29.81
C ASP A 729 -23.56 -30.03 -28.75
N ASP A 730 -22.55 -30.84 -28.42
CA ASP A 730 -22.57 -31.73 -27.27
C ASP A 730 -22.72 -30.94 -25.96
N ILE A 731 -23.71 -31.33 -25.18
CA ILE A 731 -24.09 -30.68 -23.93
C ILE A 731 -23.25 -31.17 -22.74
N VAL A 732 -22.57 -32.32 -22.85
CA VAL A 732 -21.85 -32.96 -21.72
C VAL A 732 -20.83 -32.04 -21.07
N PRO A 733 -19.94 -31.33 -21.80
CA PRO A 733 -19.00 -30.40 -21.17
C PRO A 733 -19.71 -29.30 -20.36
N TYR A 734 -20.87 -28.81 -20.82
CA TYR A 734 -21.68 -27.78 -20.14
C TYR A 734 -22.33 -28.32 -18.88
N LEU A 735 -22.87 -29.54 -18.91
CA LEU A 735 -23.42 -30.21 -17.74
C LEU A 735 -22.35 -30.46 -16.66
N ILE A 736 -21.15 -30.90 -17.05
CA ILE A 736 -20.02 -31.09 -16.12
C ILE A 736 -19.61 -29.74 -15.50
N ALA A 737 -19.58 -28.66 -16.29
CA ALA A 737 -19.27 -27.33 -15.77
C ALA A 737 -20.32 -26.78 -14.78
N ILE A 738 -21.60 -27.11 -14.96
CA ILE A 738 -22.66 -26.78 -13.98
C ILE A 738 -22.41 -27.51 -12.66
N LEU A 739 -22.00 -28.77 -12.72
CA LEU A 739 -21.75 -29.59 -11.53
C LEU A 739 -20.64 -29.01 -10.63
N GLU A 740 -19.57 -28.45 -11.22
CA GLU A 740 -18.48 -27.76 -10.49
C GLU A 740 -18.99 -26.76 -9.45
N TRP A 741 -20.10 -26.09 -9.76
CA TRP A 741 -20.70 -25.04 -8.94
C TRP A 741 -21.97 -25.47 -8.20
N THR A 742 -22.50 -26.64 -8.52
CA THR A 742 -23.68 -27.20 -7.84
C THR A 742 -23.27 -28.06 -6.64
N TYR A 743 -22.21 -28.85 -6.77
CA TYR A 743 -21.70 -29.68 -5.66
C TYR A 743 -21.34 -28.85 -4.41
N PRO A 744 -20.60 -27.73 -4.50
CA PRO A 744 -20.13 -27.02 -3.30
C PRO A 744 -21.23 -26.40 -2.44
N ILE A 745 -22.46 -26.29 -2.94
CA ILE A 745 -23.58 -25.68 -2.21
C ILE A 745 -23.82 -26.39 -0.86
N VAL A 746 -23.54 -27.69 -0.79
CA VAL A 746 -23.63 -28.45 0.48
C VAL A 746 -22.66 -27.92 1.55
N CYS A 747 -21.51 -27.36 1.15
CA CYS A 747 -20.49 -26.80 2.04
C CYS A 747 -20.84 -25.41 2.56
N TYR A 748 -21.77 -24.69 1.93
CA TYR A 748 -22.06 -23.30 2.30
C TYR A 748 -22.87 -23.24 3.60
N GLY A 749 -22.30 -22.62 4.63
CA GLY A 749 -22.93 -22.48 5.95
C GLY A 749 -24.11 -21.50 5.98
N SER A 750 -24.17 -20.55 5.04
CA SER A 750 -25.27 -19.59 4.90
C SER A 750 -26.50 -20.17 4.19
N VAL A 751 -26.38 -21.36 3.58
CA VAL A 751 -27.43 -22.00 2.79
C VAL A 751 -28.23 -22.97 3.67
N GLY A 752 -29.55 -22.92 3.59
CA GLY A 752 -30.46 -23.78 4.35
C GLY A 752 -30.46 -25.24 3.89
N GLN A 753 -31.09 -26.10 4.70
CA GLN A 753 -31.14 -27.54 4.44
C GLN A 753 -31.90 -27.89 3.16
N ILE A 754 -33.00 -27.19 2.88
CA ILE A 754 -33.86 -27.48 1.72
C ILE A 754 -33.17 -27.08 0.40
N GLU A 755 -32.41 -25.99 0.40
CA GLU A 755 -31.60 -25.56 -0.74
C GLU A 755 -30.43 -26.51 -1.00
N LYS A 756 -29.79 -27.04 0.06
CA LYS A 756 -28.77 -28.10 -0.07
C LYS A 756 -29.37 -29.38 -0.66
N LYS A 757 -30.58 -29.76 -0.24
CA LYS A 757 -31.33 -30.90 -0.81
C LYS A 757 -31.68 -30.66 -2.29
N TYR A 758 -32.08 -29.44 -2.65
CA TYR A 758 -32.32 -29.06 -4.05
C TYR A 758 -31.05 -29.18 -4.91
N ALA A 759 -29.92 -28.65 -4.43
CA ALA A 759 -28.64 -28.74 -5.12
C ALA A 759 -28.19 -30.20 -5.32
N LEU A 760 -28.35 -31.06 -4.30
CA LEU A 760 -28.11 -32.50 -4.41
C LEU A 760 -28.91 -33.13 -5.55
N TYR A 761 -30.24 -32.93 -5.57
CA TYR A 761 -31.09 -33.56 -6.58
C TYR A 761 -30.92 -32.93 -7.97
N SER A 762 -30.60 -31.64 -8.06
CA SER A 762 -30.19 -31.00 -9.32
C SER A 762 -28.92 -31.66 -9.89
N ALA A 763 -27.90 -31.83 -9.07
CA ALA A 763 -26.69 -32.55 -9.47
C ALA A 763 -26.99 -34.01 -9.88
N ALA A 764 -27.90 -34.69 -9.17
CA ALA A 764 -28.31 -36.06 -9.48
C ALA A 764 -29.00 -36.19 -10.85
N LEU A 765 -29.91 -35.26 -11.18
CA LEU A 765 -30.56 -35.20 -12.50
C LEU A 765 -29.56 -34.92 -13.62
N ILE A 766 -28.60 -34.03 -13.38
CA ILE A 766 -27.52 -33.73 -14.34
C ILE A 766 -26.62 -34.96 -14.54
N CYS A 767 -26.19 -35.63 -13.46
CA CYS A 767 -25.42 -36.87 -13.54
C CYS A 767 -26.15 -37.97 -14.31
N LYS A 768 -27.45 -38.15 -14.05
CA LYS A 768 -28.29 -39.08 -14.81
C LYS A 768 -28.26 -38.75 -16.30
N LYS A 769 -28.41 -37.48 -16.66
CA LYS A 769 -28.38 -37.06 -18.07
C LYS A 769 -27.02 -37.35 -18.71
N ILE A 770 -25.91 -37.00 -18.03
CA ILE A 770 -24.56 -37.28 -18.53
C ILE A 770 -24.43 -38.78 -18.84
N MET A 771 -24.82 -39.64 -17.89
CA MET A 771 -24.75 -41.11 -18.06
C MET A 771 -25.66 -41.66 -19.18
N GLU A 772 -26.71 -40.94 -19.58
CA GLU A 772 -27.59 -41.35 -20.69
C GLU A 772 -27.03 -40.98 -22.06
N VAL A 773 -26.22 -39.92 -22.15
CA VAL A 773 -25.68 -39.38 -23.41
C VAL A 773 -24.21 -39.73 -23.66
N THR A 774 -23.49 -40.24 -22.66
CA THR A 774 -22.14 -40.80 -22.76
C THR A 774 -22.18 -42.33 -22.81
#